data_AF-A0A183AHD7-F1
#
_entry.id   AF-A0A183AHD7-F1
#
_cell.length_a   1.000
_cell.length_b   1.000
_cell.length_c   1.000
_cell.angle_alpha   90.00
_cell.angle_beta   90.00
_cell.angle_gamma   90.00
#
_symmetry.space_group_name_H-M   'P 1'
#
loop_
_entity.id
_entity.type
_entity.pdbx_description
1 polymer ?
#
loop_
_entity_poly.entity_id
_entity_poly.type
_entity_poly.pdbx_seq_one_letter_code
_entity_poly.pdbx_strand_id
1 'polypeptide(L)'
;MVLWLLCIISLSFLSRLIPIAQQEQHTCAAPACEFGKPDAVNVHILAHSHLDVGWVRTVDQYYYDSVKSILDSVIEQLDSVKHYRFTFAEIAFFHRWWQDQDANIRDRVRELVKRGALEFGLGGWVSADEATVYYADAIDQLRLGRNFIQREFGQCGLPRIAWQLDSFGHARDHANLFLGSGYDAIVFQRVDHEEKKSRAREKSLQLLWDTSVPGGIDNHDHGNRTIPSGTLFTHILSTSYCDYITHDGHTVLNSLEKRVEEYQTNHIAYLMGCDFEFQDAKIQLDMLDRLVQSLNGLSVHGKLINAFFSTPICYTQAVNKAFNNSTMSIPRRAGDFMPLASRRHPLRPLGLQTYHIERVQTSQLTGQKKHAWIKPKSHSTSDWKFVLKSDNYSPWVLLEAINRNGLGRITIRIELLMYVRPQLYGGASGAYIFSSWFEATYVGHPKFLEFKQELFHQITVQYGNWASMDVRLYNDNQIEVEWTIGPMPDNHGTTNRDVIIRYTLEADPPTLNPFTPGEFYTDSAGRRLIRRVRHKRPDWNVTRLDPGSDSLPISGNYYPIVNRILIKGAETPSNSSRSSQMAFAVYPDRAEGGTSLVDGQIELMLHRRILSDDYLGMGETLAENGIDGKGLIVRGKHIIRLAEWSHLCTEDRLMAEYVTRPPLALFAPTTGPVQWDWKMRPWMGLTRSLPHAVHLVSLMRWPQSYNGKPQSSNGLLVLFDYHVTDEHAREPYELSISDLFQQVCVTDAEEVTLTGEQFIADMLNKRLKWPGETLARNHEVVSRNGTKHVRKIDESVLLVLQPGQIQAFVLKYIPHTNCCSI
;
A
#
# COMPACT_ATOMS: atom_id res chain seq x y z
N MET A 1 46.00 -48.08 40.23
CA MET A 1 44.92 -48.31 39.23
C MET A 1 43.51 -48.30 39.86
N VAL A 2 43.22 -47.40 40.83
CA VAL A 2 41.90 -47.37 41.52
C VAL A 2 41.30 -45.94 41.58
N LEU A 3 42.11 -44.89 41.41
CA LEU A 3 41.67 -43.48 41.49
C LEU A 3 41.14 -42.87 40.18
N TRP A 4 41.12 -43.61 39.06
CA TRP A 4 40.60 -43.13 37.77
C TRP A 4 39.19 -43.64 37.42
N LEU A 5 38.66 -44.62 38.17
CA LEU A 5 37.35 -45.25 37.88
C LEU A 5 36.16 -44.57 38.57
N LEU A 6 36.40 -43.73 39.59
CA LEU A 6 35.33 -43.07 40.35
C LEU A 6 34.81 -41.76 39.74
N CYS A 7 35.53 -41.14 38.80
CA CYS A 7 35.06 -39.93 38.09
C CYS A 7 34.09 -40.20 36.92
N ILE A 8 33.97 -41.44 36.46
CA ILE A 8 33.17 -41.77 35.26
C ILE A 8 31.72 -42.15 35.63
N ILE A 9 31.44 -42.50 36.89
CA ILE A 9 30.12 -42.98 37.34
C ILE A 9 29.25 -41.85 37.92
N SER A 10 29.81 -40.68 38.23
CA SER A 10 29.06 -39.51 38.75
C SER A 10 28.57 -38.52 37.68
N LEU A 11 28.93 -38.73 36.40
CA LEU A 11 28.54 -37.86 35.28
C LEU A 11 27.42 -38.43 34.39
N SER A 12 26.99 -39.67 34.62
CA SER A 12 25.98 -40.38 33.81
C SER A 12 24.56 -40.37 34.39
N PHE A 13 24.33 -39.70 35.53
CA PHE A 13 23.02 -39.63 36.20
C PHE A 13 22.51 -38.21 36.53
N LEU A 14 23.08 -37.19 35.88
CA LEU A 14 22.58 -35.81 35.88
C LEU A 14 22.14 -35.32 34.49
N SER A 15 21.83 -36.24 33.58
CA SER A 15 20.90 -36.04 32.47
C SER A 15 19.45 -35.91 32.96
N ARG A 16 19.23 -35.06 33.98
CA ARG A 16 17.87 -34.57 34.25
C ARG A 16 17.47 -33.72 33.07
N LEU A 17 16.47 -34.23 32.34
CA LEU A 17 15.57 -33.52 31.45
C LEU A 17 15.52 -32.03 31.80
N ILE A 18 16.35 -31.23 31.14
CA ILE A 18 15.94 -29.86 30.82
C ILE A 18 14.82 -30.11 29.83
N PRO A 19 13.55 -29.77 30.15
CA PRO A 19 12.55 -29.77 29.10
C PRO A 19 13.07 -28.75 28.08
N ILE A 20 13.37 -29.24 26.88
CA ILE A 20 13.27 -28.39 25.70
C ILE A 20 11.89 -27.76 25.87
N ALA A 21 11.84 -26.44 26.01
CA ALA A 21 10.59 -25.73 26.02
C ALA A 21 9.98 -25.95 24.64
N GLN A 22 9.19 -27.03 24.52
CA GLN A 22 8.12 -27.09 23.56
C GLN A 22 7.42 -25.76 23.76
N GLN A 23 7.37 -24.92 22.72
CA GLN A 23 6.34 -23.91 22.66
C GLN A 23 5.05 -24.70 22.85
N GLU A 24 4.42 -24.55 24.02
CA GLU A 24 3.12 -25.16 24.22
C GLU A 24 2.28 -24.65 23.07
N GLN A 25 1.80 -25.58 22.23
CA GLN A 25 0.72 -25.28 21.30
C GLN A 25 -0.51 -25.06 22.16
N HIS A 26 -0.56 -23.89 22.81
CA HIS A 26 -1.72 -23.40 23.52
C HIS A 26 -2.83 -23.36 22.47
N THR A 27 -3.70 -24.35 22.56
CA THR A 27 -4.88 -24.47 21.71
C THR A 27 -5.80 -23.32 22.08
N CYS A 28 -5.67 -22.22 21.35
CA CYS A 28 -6.64 -21.14 21.39
C CYS A 28 -7.99 -21.73 21.00
N ALA A 29 -8.85 -21.94 21.99
CA ALA A 29 -10.26 -22.13 21.73
C ALA A 29 -10.75 -20.92 20.91
N ALA A 30 -11.68 -21.14 20.00
CA ALA A 30 -12.32 -20.01 19.33
C ALA A 30 -12.89 -19.07 20.39
N PRO A 31 -12.79 -17.73 20.21
CA PRO A 31 -13.37 -16.78 21.16
C PRO A 31 -14.84 -17.12 21.41
N ALA A 32 -15.30 -16.95 22.65
CA ALA A 32 -16.66 -17.29 23.06
C ALA A 32 -17.67 -16.28 22.48
N CYS A 33 -17.94 -16.41 21.18
CA CYS A 33 -18.82 -15.54 20.42
C CYS A 33 -20.30 -15.87 20.63
N GLU A 34 -21.10 -14.85 20.91
CA GLU A 34 -22.55 -14.94 20.81
C GLU A 34 -22.96 -14.81 19.34
N PHE A 35 -23.71 -15.80 18.84
CA PHE A 35 -24.18 -15.87 17.45
C PHE A 35 -25.61 -15.33 17.26
N GLY A 36 -26.16 -14.66 18.27
CA GLY A 36 -27.51 -14.09 18.24
C GLY A 36 -28.66 -15.11 18.15
N LYS A 37 -29.86 -14.59 17.90
CA LYS A 37 -31.12 -15.35 17.78
C LYS A 37 -31.64 -15.27 16.32
N PRO A 38 -32.13 -16.38 15.72
CA PRO A 38 -32.58 -16.37 14.31
C PRO A 38 -33.72 -15.39 14.02
N ASP A 39 -34.71 -15.31 14.91
CA ASP A 39 -35.94 -14.52 14.70
C ASP A 39 -35.85 -13.08 15.23
N ALA A 40 -34.65 -12.62 15.58
CA ALA A 40 -34.38 -11.29 16.13
C ALA A 40 -33.52 -10.43 15.19
N VAL A 41 -33.49 -9.12 15.45
CA VAL A 41 -32.43 -8.22 14.95
C VAL A 41 -31.27 -8.28 15.94
N ASN A 42 -30.16 -8.87 15.53
CA ASN A 42 -28.97 -9.04 16.38
C ASN A 42 -28.06 -7.82 16.28
N VAL A 43 -27.89 -7.09 17.37
CA VAL A 43 -27.11 -5.84 17.42
C VAL A 43 -25.81 -6.11 18.17
N HIS A 44 -24.71 -6.15 17.41
CA HIS A 44 -23.37 -6.36 17.93
C HIS A 44 -22.80 -5.01 18.36
N ILE A 45 -22.73 -4.78 19.68
CA ILE A 45 -22.10 -3.59 20.25
C ILE A 45 -20.58 -3.78 20.23
N LEU A 46 -19.90 -3.05 19.35
CA LEU A 46 -18.46 -3.11 19.12
C LEU A 46 -17.79 -1.90 19.79
N ALA A 47 -17.36 -2.05 21.04
CA ALA A 47 -16.63 -0.99 21.73
C ALA A 47 -15.20 -0.86 21.17
N HIS A 48 -14.77 0.36 20.85
CA HIS A 48 -13.46 0.65 20.26
C HIS A 48 -13.03 2.10 20.59
N SER A 49 -11.79 2.46 20.27
CA SER A 49 -11.33 3.85 20.30
C SER A 49 -10.41 4.05 19.09
N HIS A 50 -10.60 5.12 18.33
CA HIS A 50 -9.73 5.43 17.18
C HIS A 50 -8.60 6.35 17.64
N LEU A 51 -7.35 5.96 17.38
CA LEU A 51 -6.18 6.58 17.99
C LEU A 51 -5.14 6.96 16.94
N ASP A 52 -5.22 8.19 16.43
CA ASP A 52 -4.24 8.70 15.46
C ASP A 52 -2.81 8.63 15.99
N VAL A 53 -1.94 7.95 15.23
CA VAL A 53 -0.50 7.89 15.52
C VAL A 53 0.18 9.14 14.95
N GLY A 54 -0.32 10.31 15.37
CA GLY A 54 0.07 11.64 14.90
C GLY A 54 -0.94 12.25 13.94
N TRP A 55 -1.54 13.39 14.32
CA TRP A 55 -2.47 14.19 13.52
C TRP A 55 -2.39 15.66 13.98
N VAL A 56 -3.40 16.19 14.69
CA VAL A 56 -3.35 17.54 15.30
C VAL A 56 -2.46 17.61 16.55
N ARG A 57 -2.01 16.46 17.08
CA ARG A 57 -0.93 16.35 18.07
C ARG A 57 0.09 15.30 17.64
N THR A 58 1.27 15.34 18.24
CA THR A 58 2.29 14.29 18.09
C THR A 58 1.90 13.01 18.82
N VAL A 59 2.48 11.87 18.42
CA VAL A 59 2.31 10.55 19.06
C VAL A 59 2.54 10.63 20.58
N ASP A 60 3.60 11.32 21.02
CA ASP A 60 3.96 11.45 22.43
C ASP A 60 2.92 12.25 23.22
N GLN A 61 2.39 13.33 22.65
CA GLN A 61 1.35 14.13 23.28
C GLN A 61 0.07 13.29 23.44
N TYR A 62 -0.44 12.68 22.36
CA TYR A 62 -1.61 11.80 22.45
C TYR A 62 -1.43 10.66 23.47
N TYR A 63 -0.22 10.07 23.56
CA TYR A 63 0.06 9.02 24.53
C TYR A 63 -0.17 9.46 25.98
N TYR A 64 0.43 10.58 26.39
CA TYR A 64 0.33 11.09 27.76
C TYR A 64 -1.01 11.78 28.04
N ASP A 65 -1.60 12.45 27.04
CA ASP A 65 -2.83 13.22 27.19
C ASP A 65 -4.10 12.34 27.23
N SER A 66 -4.09 11.17 26.56
CA SER A 66 -5.30 10.35 26.41
C SER A 66 -5.06 8.84 26.29
N VAL A 67 -4.12 8.37 25.46
CA VAL A 67 -4.05 6.92 25.16
C VAL A 67 -3.69 6.07 26.39
N LYS A 68 -2.85 6.60 27.29
CA LYS A 68 -2.50 5.89 28.53
C LYS A 68 -3.71 5.66 29.43
N SER A 69 -4.57 6.68 29.65
CA SER A 69 -5.76 6.53 30.50
C SER A 69 -6.83 5.64 29.86
N ILE A 70 -6.95 5.67 28.53
CA ILE A 70 -7.80 4.73 27.78
C ILE A 70 -7.36 3.29 28.07
N LEU A 71 -6.09 2.96 27.85
CA LEU A 71 -5.59 1.60 28.07
C LEU A 71 -5.66 1.17 29.54
N ASP A 72 -5.25 2.02 30.49
CA ASP A 72 -5.32 1.69 31.91
C ASP A 72 -6.76 1.38 32.35
N SER A 73 -7.73 2.23 31.98
CA SER A 73 -9.12 2.07 32.40
C SER A 73 -9.84 0.93 31.67
N VAL A 74 -9.64 0.74 30.35
CA VAL A 74 -10.21 -0.38 29.59
C VAL A 74 -9.75 -1.73 30.16
N ILE A 75 -8.45 -1.89 30.46
CA ILE A 75 -7.92 -3.15 31.01
C ILE A 75 -8.50 -3.44 32.40
N GLU A 76 -8.69 -2.42 33.24
CA GLU A 76 -9.36 -2.58 34.54
C GLU A 76 -10.82 -3.05 34.37
N GLN A 77 -11.59 -2.41 33.49
CA GLN A 77 -13.00 -2.73 33.28
C GLN A 77 -13.23 -4.11 32.65
N LEU A 78 -12.43 -4.48 31.64
CA LEU A 78 -12.52 -5.80 31.02
C LEU A 78 -12.22 -6.92 32.02
N ASP A 79 -11.32 -6.70 32.98
CA ASP A 79 -11.04 -7.70 34.01
C ASP A 79 -12.13 -7.75 35.08
N SER A 80 -12.67 -6.61 35.52
CA SER A 80 -13.73 -6.58 36.54
C SER A 80 -15.06 -7.16 36.03
N VAL A 81 -15.46 -6.85 34.78
CA VAL A 81 -16.77 -7.23 34.21
C VAL A 81 -16.60 -8.21 33.04
N LYS A 82 -17.01 -9.46 33.24
CA LYS A 82 -16.60 -10.57 32.34
C LYS A 82 -17.29 -10.58 30.97
N HIS A 83 -18.43 -9.90 30.79
CA HIS A 83 -19.13 -9.81 29.50
C HIS A 83 -18.72 -8.60 28.64
N TYR A 84 -18.01 -7.62 29.19
CA TYR A 84 -17.47 -6.50 28.40
C TYR A 84 -16.45 -7.00 27.36
N ARG A 85 -16.42 -6.28 26.23
CA ARG A 85 -15.56 -6.55 25.06
C ARG A 85 -15.00 -5.23 24.58
N PHE A 86 -13.75 -5.22 24.10
CA PHE A 86 -13.13 -4.04 23.52
C PHE A 86 -12.21 -4.39 22.35
N THR A 87 -12.16 -3.51 21.35
CA THR A 87 -11.31 -3.63 20.16
C THR A 87 -10.24 -2.55 20.17
N PHE A 88 -8.98 -2.92 19.98
CA PHE A 88 -7.85 -1.99 19.91
C PHE A 88 -7.03 -2.25 18.63
N ALA A 89 -6.54 -1.21 17.94
CA ALA A 89 -5.92 -1.38 16.62
C ALA A 89 -4.45 -0.95 16.49
N GLU A 90 -4.06 0.21 17.00
CA GLU A 90 -2.78 0.86 16.69
C GLU A 90 -1.65 0.37 17.61
N ILE A 91 -0.89 -0.63 17.14
CA ILE A 91 0.11 -1.30 17.98
C ILE A 91 1.29 -0.40 18.38
N ALA A 92 1.55 0.72 17.69
CA ALA A 92 2.50 1.73 18.16
C ALA A 92 2.20 2.21 19.59
N PHE A 93 0.94 2.51 19.90
CA PHE A 93 0.53 2.95 21.23
C PHE A 93 0.49 1.80 22.23
N PHE A 94 -0.07 0.64 21.84
CA PHE A 94 -0.14 -0.52 22.72
C PHE A 94 1.26 -1.02 23.10
N HIS A 95 2.21 -1.04 22.16
CA HIS A 95 3.60 -1.42 22.41
C HIS A 95 4.27 -0.52 23.44
N ARG A 96 4.09 0.81 23.30
CA ARG A 96 4.61 1.82 24.24
C ARG A 96 4.04 1.59 25.63
N TRP A 97 2.72 1.55 25.75
CA TRP A 97 2.02 1.27 27.00
C TRP A 97 2.50 -0.05 27.64
N TRP A 98 2.66 -1.09 26.81
CA TRP A 98 3.12 -2.40 27.25
C TRP A 98 4.52 -2.38 27.85
N GLN A 99 5.43 -1.52 27.39
CA GLN A 99 6.78 -1.41 27.99
C GLN A 99 6.71 -0.89 29.42
N ASP A 100 5.78 0.02 29.72
CA ASP A 100 5.61 0.63 31.04
C ASP A 100 4.96 -0.32 32.07
N GLN A 101 4.30 -1.40 31.62
CA GLN A 101 3.57 -2.32 32.50
C GLN A 101 4.47 -3.31 33.26
N ASP A 102 4.05 -3.65 34.48
CA ASP A 102 4.63 -4.75 35.26
C ASP A 102 4.18 -6.14 34.76
N ALA A 103 4.74 -7.20 35.35
CA ALA A 103 4.40 -8.57 34.97
C ALA A 103 2.93 -8.96 35.26
N ASN A 104 2.35 -8.46 36.35
CA ASN A 104 0.98 -8.77 36.77
C ASN A 104 -0.05 -8.16 35.81
N ILE A 105 0.12 -6.89 35.42
CA ILE A 105 -0.72 -6.27 34.39
C ILE A 105 -0.56 -7.00 33.05
N ARG A 106 0.68 -7.32 32.63
CA ARG A 106 0.93 -8.07 31.39
C ARG A 106 0.24 -9.45 31.38
N ASP A 107 0.27 -10.17 32.50
CA ASP A 107 -0.39 -11.49 32.60
C ASP A 107 -1.92 -11.39 32.63
N ARG A 108 -2.49 -10.38 33.31
CA ARG A 108 -3.93 -10.07 33.23
C ARG A 108 -4.34 -9.83 31.78
N VAL A 109 -3.62 -8.97 31.06
CA VAL A 109 -3.91 -8.63 29.65
C VAL A 109 -3.79 -9.86 28.75
N ARG A 110 -2.81 -10.75 28.96
CA ARG A 110 -2.71 -12.02 28.22
C ARG A 110 -3.96 -12.88 28.38
N GLU A 111 -4.50 -12.98 29.59
CA GLU A 111 -5.75 -13.71 29.84
C GLU A 111 -6.98 -13.00 29.25
N LEU A 112 -7.03 -11.65 29.27
CA LEU A 112 -8.06 -10.87 28.57
C LEU A 112 -8.09 -11.16 27.07
N VAL A 113 -6.93 -11.19 26.42
CA VAL A 113 -6.80 -11.51 24.99
C VAL A 113 -7.17 -12.97 24.73
N LYS A 114 -6.65 -13.91 25.52
CA LYS A 114 -6.90 -15.35 25.39
C LYS A 114 -8.39 -15.73 25.51
N ARG A 115 -9.16 -15.02 26.34
CA ARG A 115 -10.63 -15.22 26.45
C ARG A 115 -11.46 -14.35 25.50
N GLY A 116 -10.82 -13.57 24.62
CA GLY A 116 -11.50 -12.67 23.68
C GLY A 116 -12.23 -11.48 24.32
N ALA A 117 -11.81 -11.06 25.53
CA ALA A 117 -12.32 -9.85 26.15
C ALA A 117 -11.68 -8.57 25.56
N LEU A 118 -10.39 -8.65 25.23
CA LEU A 118 -9.67 -7.68 24.43
C LEU A 118 -9.34 -8.30 23.07
N GLU A 119 -9.75 -7.66 21.97
CA GLU A 119 -9.43 -8.08 20.60
C GLU A 119 -8.51 -7.05 19.92
N PHE A 120 -7.47 -7.53 19.26
CA PHE A 120 -6.68 -6.70 18.34
C PHE A 120 -7.35 -6.71 16.96
N GLY A 121 -7.93 -5.57 16.55
CA GLY A 121 -8.42 -5.34 15.19
C GLY A 121 -7.31 -4.74 14.35
N LEU A 122 -7.15 -5.13 13.07
CA LEU A 122 -5.99 -4.80 12.24
C LEU A 122 -4.65 -5.26 12.85
N GLY A 123 -4.12 -4.61 13.88
CA GLY A 123 -2.88 -4.96 14.58
C GLY A 123 -1.59 -4.69 13.80
N GLY A 124 -1.62 -3.72 12.88
CA GLY A 124 -0.41 -3.10 12.34
C GLY A 124 0.18 -2.11 13.33
N TRP A 125 1.37 -1.58 13.03
CA TRP A 125 1.94 -0.49 13.82
C TRP A 125 1.04 0.74 13.81
N VAL A 126 0.40 1.01 12.67
CA VAL A 126 -0.58 2.07 12.43
C VAL A 126 -1.76 1.55 11.60
N SER A 127 -2.88 2.27 11.59
CA SER A 127 -3.84 2.17 10.49
C SER A 127 -3.24 2.86 9.26
N ALA A 128 -2.51 2.09 8.45
CA ALA A 128 -1.76 2.64 7.33
C ALA A 128 -2.69 3.18 6.25
N ASP A 129 -2.37 4.38 5.76
CA ASP A 129 -3.05 5.06 4.68
C ASP A 129 -3.01 4.20 3.40
N GLU A 130 -4.14 3.61 2.99
CA GLU A 130 -4.19 2.68 1.84
C GLU A 130 -3.83 3.32 0.50
N ALA A 131 -3.92 4.63 0.52
CA ALA A 131 -3.16 5.58 -0.22
C ALA A 131 -1.67 5.55 0.12
N THR A 132 -1.25 6.44 1.04
CA THR A 132 0.03 7.11 1.37
C THR A 132 1.34 6.32 1.26
N VAL A 133 1.21 5.03 0.99
CA VAL A 133 2.12 3.95 1.36
C VAL A 133 2.32 2.97 0.19
N TYR A 134 3.54 2.45 0.03
CA TYR A 134 3.78 1.31 -0.87
C TYR A 134 3.08 0.05 -0.38
N TYR A 135 2.78 -0.88 -1.29
CA TYR A 135 2.43 -2.23 -0.85
C TYR A 135 3.50 -2.88 0.05
N ALA A 136 4.81 -2.64 -0.11
CA ALA A 136 5.81 -3.23 0.80
C ALA A 136 5.92 -2.52 2.15
N ASP A 137 5.77 -1.19 2.19
CA ASP A 137 5.81 -0.42 3.44
C ASP A 137 4.55 -0.71 4.28
N ALA A 138 3.42 -0.95 3.60
CA ALA A 138 2.20 -1.48 4.22
C ALA A 138 2.38 -2.89 4.79
N ILE A 139 3.11 -3.79 4.11
CA ILE A 139 3.49 -5.10 4.67
C ILE A 139 4.40 -4.93 5.90
N ASP A 140 5.42 -4.07 5.84
CA ASP A 140 6.42 -3.96 6.89
C ASP A 140 5.86 -3.33 8.18
N GLN A 141 5.01 -2.30 8.10
CA GLN A 141 4.33 -1.76 9.28
C GLN A 141 3.35 -2.80 9.89
N LEU A 142 2.65 -3.57 9.04
CA LEU A 142 1.70 -4.60 9.47
C LEU A 142 2.44 -5.76 10.16
N ARG A 143 3.58 -6.16 9.59
CA ARG A 143 4.51 -7.16 10.15
C ARG A 143 5.06 -6.74 11.51
N LEU A 144 5.45 -5.48 11.68
CA LEU A 144 5.99 -4.97 12.93
C LEU A 144 4.98 -5.12 14.09
N GLY A 145 3.73 -4.70 13.88
CA GLY A 145 2.65 -4.88 14.84
C GLY A 145 2.31 -6.35 15.11
N ARG A 146 2.06 -7.14 14.05
CA ARG A 146 1.68 -8.56 14.18
C ARG A 146 2.77 -9.44 14.80
N ASN A 147 4.05 -9.14 14.56
CA ASN A 147 5.16 -9.86 15.19
C ASN A 147 5.20 -9.63 16.71
N PHE A 148 4.99 -8.38 17.16
CA PHE A 148 4.82 -8.06 18.57
C PHE A 148 3.64 -8.84 19.17
N ILE A 149 2.48 -8.82 18.53
CA ILE A 149 1.28 -9.54 19.00
C ILE A 149 1.55 -11.05 19.12
N GLN A 150 2.07 -11.70 18.06
CA GLN A 150 2.37 -13.13 18.06
C GLN A 150 3.35 -13.51 19.17
N ARG A 151 4.29 -12.64 19.51
CA ARG A 151 5.28 -12.90 20.56
C ARG A 151 4.69 -12.80 21.97
N GLU A 152 3.88 -11.78 22.25
CA GLU A 152 3.35 -11.53 23.61
C GLU A 152 2.06 -12.30 23.93
N PHE A 153 1.24 -12.59 22.90
CA PHE A 153 -0.11 -13.16 23.03
C PHE A 153 -0.33 -14.46 22.22
N GLY A 154 0.67 -14.90 21.45
CA GLY A 154 0.59 -16.11 20.64
C GLY A 154 -0.52 -16.03 19.58
N GLN A 155 -1.00 -17.21 19.17
CA GLN A 155 -2.04 -17.33 18.15
C GLN A 155 -3.40 -16.74 18.58
N CYS A 156 -3.63 -16.53 19.89
CA CYS A 156 -4.92 -16.06 20.40
C CYS A 156 -5.08 -14.54 20.19
N GLY A 157 -3.96 -13.80 20.19
CA GLY A 157 -3.98 -12.36 19.93
C GLY A 157 -3.98 -11.98 18.45
N LEU A 158 -3.70 -12.91 17.53
CA LEU A 158 -3.53 -12.56 16.12
C LEU A 158 -4.81 -12.00 15.49
N PRO A 159 -4.78 -10.77 14.95
CA PRO A 159 -5.93 -10.15 14.29
C PRO A 159 -6.41 -10.98 13.11
N ARG A 160 -7.74 -11.17 13.06
CA ARG A 160 -8.46 -11.88 12.00
C ARG A 160 -9.28 -10.94 11.11
N ILE A 161 -9.58 -9.73 11.59
CA ILE A 161 -10.34 -8.70 10.88
C ILE A 161 -9.44 -7.48 10.64
N ALA A 162 -9.36 -7.02 9.38
CA ALA A 162 -8.66 -5.81 9.03
C ALA A 162 -9.57 -4.61 9.35
N TRP A 163 -9.27 -3.94 10.45
CA TRP A 163 -10.06 -2.83 11.00
C TRP A 163 -9.50 -1.51 10.43
N GLN A 164 -9.96 -1.14 9.24
CA GLN A 164 -9.44 -0.02 8.44
C GLN A 164 -10.48 1.11 8.39
N LEU A 165 -10.77 1.69 9.54
CA LEU A 165 -11.88 2.65 9.65
C LEU A 165 -11.60 3.94 8.88
N ASP A 166 -10.43 4.57 9.04
CA ASP A 166 -10.26 5.99 8.72
C ASP A 166 -9.40 6.34 7.50
N SER A 167 -8.81 5.38 6.79
CA SER A 167 -8.19 5.68 5.48
C SER A 167 -9.24 6.29 4.54
N PHE A 168 -8.96 7.46 3.95
CA PHE A 168 -9.90 8.25 3.12
C PHE A 168 -10.21 7.64 1.73
N GLY A 169 -10.37 6.32 1.66
CA GLY A 169 -10.45 5.51 0.45
C GLY A 169 -9.64 4.22 0.60
N HIS A 170 -10.02 3.15 -0.11
CA HIS A 170 -9.45 1.80 0.08
C HIS A 170 -8.91 1.17 -1.21
N ALA A 171 -7.69 0.65 -1.18
CA ALA A 171 -6.94 0.21 -2.35
C ALA A 171 -7.07 -1.30 -2.57
N ARG A 172 -7.37 -1.71 -3.81
CA ARG A 172 -7.53 -3.13 -4.16
C ARG A 172 -6.33 -3.99 -3.74
N ASP A 173 -5.11 -3.48 -3.95
CA ASP A 173 -3.92 -4.24 -3.61
C ASP A 173 -3.68 -4.30 -2.08
N HIS A 174 -4.17 -3.34 -1.27
CA HIS A 174 -4.21 -3.48 0.20
C HIS A 174 -5.14 -4.61 0.66
N ALA A 175 -6.32 -4.77 0.05
CA ALA A 175 -7.18 -5.95 0.28
C ALA A 175 -6.48 -7.27 -0.07
N ASN A 176 -5.60 -7.27 -1.09
CA ASN A 176 -4.77 -8.42 -1.43
C ASN A 176 -3.68 -8.69 -0.38
N LEU A 177 -3.10 -7.65 0.23
CA LEU A 177 -2.17 -7.79 1.36
C LEU A 177 -2.85 -8.38 2.59
N PHE A 178 -4.08 -7.96 2.91
CA PHE A 178 -4.84 -8.55 4.02
C PHE A 178 -5.19 -10.02 3.75
N LEU A 179 -5.57 -10.40 2.52
CA LEU A 179 -5.72 -11.82 2.17
C LEU A 179 -4.43 -12.62 2.41
N GLY A 180 -3.29 -12.13 1.91
CA GLY A 180 -1.99 -12.77 2.11
C GLY A 180 -1.49 -12.78 3.56
N SER A 181 -2.03 -11.91 4.42
CA SER A 181 -1.69 -11.81 5.85
C SER A 181 -2.66 -12.59 6.77
N GLY A 182 -3.61 -13.34 6.19
CA GLY A 182 -4.47 -14.26 6.93
C GLY A 182 -5.76 -13.68 7.51
N TYR A 183 -6.24 -12.56 6.97
CA TYR A 183 -7.51 -11.96 7.41
C TYR A 183 -8.74 -12.64 6.76
N ASP A 184 -9.82 -12.76 7.53
CA ASP A 184 -11.10 -13.30 7.05
C ASP A 184 -11.92 -12.25 6.30
N ALA A 185 -11.85 -11.01 6.77
CA ALA A 185 -12.58 -9.86 6.28
C ALA A 185 -11.87 -8.54 6.54
N ILE A 186 -12.30 -7.49 5.83
CA ILE A 186 -11.99 -6.08 6.10
C ILE A 186 -13.27 -5.33 6.48
N VAL A 187 -13.16 -4.40 7.43
CA VAL A 187 -14.21 -3.46 7.84
C VAL A 187 -13.66 -2.05 7.64
N PHE A 188 -14.40 -1.21 6.91
CA PHE A 188 -14.02 0.17 6.66
C PHE A 188 -15.21 1.12 6.49
N GLN A 189 -14.95 2.43 6.55
CA GLN A 189 -15.97 3.47 6.48
C GLN A 189 -15.95 4.31 5.19
N ARG A 190 -14.77 4.76 4.75
CA ARG A 190 -14.67 5.90 3.82
C ARG A 190 -14.65 5.42 2.37
N VAL A 191 -15.81 5.53 1.74
CA VAL A 191 -16.00 5.37 0.28
C VAL A 191 -16.79 6.56 -0.25
N ASP A 192 -16.82 6.74 -1.57
CA ASP A 192 -17.65 7.77 -2.21
C ASP A 192 -19.10 7.75 -1.69
N HIS A 193 -19.67 8.93 -1.43
CA HIS A 193 -20.95 9.05 -0.75
C HIS A 193 -22.14 8.61 -1.60
N GLU A 194 -22.08 8.71 -2.94
CA GLU A 194 -23.13 8.18 -3.82
C GLU A 194 -22.99 6.68 -4.02
N GLU A 195 -21.76 6.14 -4.16
CA GLU A 195 -21.53 4.70 -4.12
C GLU A 195 -22.10 4.12 -2.81
N LYS A 196 -21.81 4.76 -1.68
CA LYS A 196 -22.31 4.37 -0.36
C LYS A 196 -23.83 4.39 -0.28
N LYS A 197 -24.48 5.46 -0.74
CA LYS A 197 -25.96 5.58 -0.80
C LYS A 197 -26.57 4.53 -1.72
N SER A 198 -25.97 4.24 -2.88
CA SER A 198 -26.49 3.21 -3.78
C SER A 198 -26.36 1.83 -3.15
N ARG A 199 -25.18 1.51 -2.59
CA ARG A 199 -24.96 0.25 -1.87
C ARG A 199 -25.89 0.06 -0.68
N ALA A 200 -26.17 1.12 0.06
CA ALA A 200 -27.15 1.12 1.16
C ALA A 200 -28.56 0.76 0.65
N ARG A 201 -29.04 1.42 -0.41
CA ARG A 201 -30.36 1.14 -1.04
C ARG A 201 -30.44 -0.29 -1.63
N GLU A 202 -29.34 -0.79 -2.16
CA GLU A 202 -29.24 -2.10 -2.82
C GLU A 202 -28.87 -3.25 -1.85
N LYS A 203 -28.68 -2.95 -0.56
CA LYS A 203 -28.17 -3.90 0.45
C LYS A 203 -26.85 -4.57 0.04
N SER A 204 -25.95 -3.82 -0.59
CA SER A 204 -24.66 -4.27 -1.12
C SER A 204 -23.43 -3.65 -0.45
N LEU A 205 -23.61 -3.22 0.83
CA LEU A 205 -22.54 -2.81 1.74
C LEU A 205 -21.76 -3.99 2.37
N GLN A 206 -22.36 -5.18 2.41
CA GLN A 206 -21.67 -6.45 2.66
C GLN A 206 -21.37 -7.09 1.31
N LEU A 207 -20.10 -7.33 0.98
CA LEU A 207 -19.69 -7.75 -0.37
C LEU A 207 -18.43 -8.63 -0.38
N LEU A 208 -18.20 -9.33 -1.50
CA LEU A 208 -16.94 -9.99 -1.83
C LEU A 208 -16.10 -9.06 -2.70
N TRP A 209 -15.03 -8.51 -2.14
CA TRP A 209 -14.07 -7.67 -2.86
C TRP A 209 -13.11 -8.58 -3.62
N ASP A 210 -13.27 -8.58 -4.94
CA ASP A 210 -12.48 -9.33 -5.88
C ASP A 210 -11.17 -8.60 -6.17
N THR A 211 -10.08 -9.16 -5.64
CA THR A 211 -8.73 -8.60 -5.83
C THR A 211 -8.07 -9.09 -7.12
N SER A 212 -8.77 -9.93 -7.91
CA SER A 212 -8.30 -10.36 -9.23
C SER A 212 -8.24 -9.19 -10.21
N VAL A 213 -7.47 -9.39 -11.28
CA VAL A 213 -7.36 -8.43 -12.38
C VAL A 213 -7.80 -9.13 -13.67
N PRO A 214 -8.62 -8.50 -14.53
CA PRO A 214 -8.75 -8.92 -15.93
C PRO A 214 -7.36 -9.07 -16.54
N GLY A 215 -7.09 -10.17 -17.24
CA GLY A 215 -5.72 -10.52 -17.64
C GLY A 215 -5.07 -9.46 -18.53
N GLY A 216 -3.79 -9.17 -18.28
CA GLY A 216 -2.97 -8.31 -19.12
C GLY A 216 -3.32 -6.81 -19.06
N ILE A 217 -2.41 -5.99 -19.59
CA ILE A 217 -2.66 -4.55 -19.78
C ILE A 217 -3.38 -4.30 -21.14
N ASP A 218 -3.47 -5.34 -21.98
CA ASP A 218 -4.36 -5.43 -23.14
C ASP A 218 -5.66 -6.16 -22.81
N ASN A 219 -6.74 -5.40 -22.72
CA ASN A 219 -8.12 -5.90 -22.63
C ASN A 219 -8.94 -5.40 -23.84
N HIS A 220 -8.53 -5.82 -25.05
CA HIS A 220 -9.34 -5.71 -26.26
C HIS A 220 -9.85 -7.04 -26.81
N ASP A 221 -9.38 -8.19 -26.32
CA ASP A 221 -9.87 -9.48 -26.79
C ASP A 221 -11.06 -10.01 -25.98
N HIS A 222 -12.00 -10.67 -26.67
CA HIS A 222 -13.25 -11.23 -26.13
C HIS A 222 -13.01 -12.55 -25.38
N GLY A 223 -12.05 -12.58 -24.45
CA GLY A 223 -11.61 -13.76 -23.70
C GLY A 223 -11.73 -13.61 -22.19
N ASN A 224 -12.67 -14.33 -21.57
CA ASN A 224 -12.97 -14.28 -20.15
C ASN A 224 -11.88 -14.93 -19.25
N ARG A 225 -10.70 -14.30 -19.12
CA ARG A 225 -9.54 -14.82 -18.37
C ARG A 225 -8.98 -13.79 -17.37
N THR A 226 -9.22 -14.02 -16.09
CA THR A 226 -8.71 -13.21 -14.96
C THR A 226 -7.45 -13.83 -14.35
N ILE A 227 -6.55 -13.00 -13.81
CA ILE A 227 -5.42 -13.43 -12.98
C ILE A 227 -5.92 -13.62 -11.54
N PRO A 228 -6.04 -14.87 -11.02
CA PRO A 228 -6.74 -15.11 -9.76
C PRO A 228 -5.93 -14.65 -8.54
N SER A 229 -6.35 -13.54 -7.94
CA SER A 229 -5.79 -13.04 -6.67
C SER A 229 -6.68 -13.34 -5.45
N GLY A 230 -7.95 -13.67 -5.69
CA GLY A 230 -8.92 -14.12 -4.69
C GLY A 230 -9.86 -13.02 -4.15
N THR A 231 -10.87 -13.43 -3.38
CA THR A 231 -11.87 -12.54 -2.77
C THR A 231 -11.73 -12.39 -1.25
N LEU A 232 -11.82 -11.15 -0.76
CA LEU A 232 -11.95 -10.82 0.67
C LEU A 232 -13.39 -10.39 0.97
N PHE A 233 -13.97 -10.86 2.07
CA PHE A 233 -15.25 -10.31 2.53
C PHE A 233 -15.03 -8.91 3.07
N THR A 234 -15.89 -7.98 2.65
CA THR A 234 -15.79 -6.56 2.98
C THR A 234 -17.11 -6.11 3.60
N HIS A 235 -17.01 -5.47 4.76
CA HIS A 235 -18.11 -4.74 5.37
C HIS A 235 -17.84 -3.24 5.24
N ILE A 236 -18.64 -2.57 4.43
CA ILE A 236 -18.72 -1.11 4.39
C ILE A 236 -19.71 -0.69 5.47
N LEU A 237 -19.25 0.10 6.44
CA LEU A 237 -20.10 0.69 7.47
C LEU A 237 -21.07 1.69 6.81
N SER A 238 -22.37 1.65 7.13
CA SER A 238 -23.37 2.52 6.47
C SER A 238 -23.42 3.95 7.03
N THR A 239 -22.97 4.12 8.27
CA THR A 239 -22.98 5.35 9.09
C THR A 239 -21.59 5.56 9.70
N SER A 240 -21.35 6.60 10.50
CA SER A 240 -20.01 6.85 11.05
C SER A 240 -19.48 5.66 11.86
N TYR A 241 -18.16 5.50 11.94
CA TYR A 241 -17.55 4.63 12.97
C TYR A 241 -17.64 5.26 14.37
N CYS A 242 -17.94 6.56 14.44
CA CYS A 242 -18.26 7.32 15.64
C CYS A 242 -19.77 7.32 15.92
N ASP A 243 -20.29 6.27 16.56
CA ASP A 243 -21.62 6.35 17.18
C ASP A 243 -21.54 7.00 18.58
N TYR A 244 -22.52 7.85 18.88
CA TYR A 244 -22.56 8.60 20.13
C TYR A 244 -22.84 7.67 21.31
N ILE A 245 -21.97 7.67 22.32
CA ILE A 245 -22.12 6.80 23.50
C ILE A 245 -23.31 7.29 24.35
N THR A 246 -24.35 6.47 24.39
CA THR A 246 -25.63 6.73 25.05
C THR A 246 -26.09 5.49 25.83
N HIS A 247 -27.09 5.65 26.68
CA HIS A 247 -27.68 4.59 27.52
C HIS A 247 -29.17 4.33 27.23
N ASP A 248 -29.82 5.15 26.40
CA ASP A 248 -31.23 5.02 26.05
C ASP A 248 -31.40 4.44 24.63
N GLY A 249 -32.00 3.25 24.55
CA GLY A 249 -32.27 2.53 23.31
C GLY A 249 -33.17 3.31 22.33
N HIS A 250 -34.04 4.19 22.82
CA HIS A 250 -34.90 5.00 21.94
C HIS A 250 -34.10 6.04 21.16
N THR A 251 -33.02 6.60 21.74
CA THR A 251 -32.17 7.59 21.06
C THR A 251 -31.46 7.01 19.82
N VAL A 252 -31.19 5.69 19.82
CA VAL A 252 -30.52 5.00 18.71
C VAL A 252 -31.46 4.24 17.79
N LEU A 253 -32.74 4.07 18.16
CA LEU A 253 -33.69 3.21 17.44
C LEU A 253 -33.83 3.62 15.97
N ASN A 254 -34.02 4.90 15.67
CA ASN A 254 -34.14 5.41 14.30
C ASN A 254 -32.87 5.14 13.45
N SER A 255 -31.68 5.20 14.06
CA SER A 255 -30.42 4.85 13.38
C SER A 255 -30.33 3.35 13.10
N LEU A 256 -30.80 2.53 14.07
CA LEU A 256 -30.83 1.08 13.95
C LEU A 256 -31.86 0.60 12.90
N GLU A 257 -33.06 1.18 12.88
CA GLU A 257 -34.09 0.90 11.86
C GLU A 257 -33.52 1.09 10.46
N LYS A 258 -32.89 2.25 10.22
CA LYS A 258 -32.19 2.52 8.96
C LYS A 258 -31.11 1.47 8.65
N ARG A 259 -30.23 1.12 9.59
CA ARG A 259 -29.20 0.08 9.36
C ARG A 259 -29.80 -1.29 9.01
N VAL A 260 -30.91 -1.67 9.63
CA VAL A 260 -31.63 -2.93 9.31
C VAL A 260 -32.14 -2.95 7.87
N GLU A 261 -32.45 -1.78 7.28
CA GLU A 261 -32.80 -1.67 5.86
C GLU A 261 -31.58 -1.73 4.92
N GLU A 262 -30.38 -1.35 5.38
CA GLU A 262 -29.18 -1.21 4.55
C GLU A 262 -28.33 -2.50 4.42
N TYR A 263 -28.62 -3.53 5.23
CA TYR A 263 -27.93 -4.82 5.21
C TYR A 263 -28.83 -6.00 4.83
N GLN A 264 -28.22 -7.14 4.44
CA GLN A 264 -28.95 -8.37 4.08
C GLN A 264 -29.22 -9.27 5.29
N THR A 265 -28.19 -9.46 6.13
CA THR A 265 -28.29 -10.29 7.33
C THR A 265 -29.01 -9.57 8.46
N ASN A 266 -29.67 -10.32 9.35
CA ASN A 266 -30.21 -9.81 10.61
C ASN A 266 -29.14 -9.52 11.69
N HIS A 267 -27.86 -9.37 11.29
CA HIS A 267 -26.73 -9.03 12.14
C HIS A 267 -26.24 -7.62 11.78
N ILE A 268 -26.39 -6.69 12.73
CA ILE A 268 -26.03 -5.29 12.58
C ILE A 268 -24.82 -4.99 13.48
N ALA A 269 -23.76 -4.42 12.90
CA ALA A 269 -22.65 -3.87 13.65
C ALA A 269 -23.01 -2.46 14.16
N TYR A 270 -22.68 -2.18 15.42
CA TYR A 270 -22.89 -0.87 16.04
C TYR A 270 -21.60 -0.46 16.76
N LEU A 271 -20.92 0.56 16.24
CA LEU A 271 -19.53 0.88 16.62
C LEU A 271 -19.51 1.95 17.68
N MET A 272 -19.31 1.54 18.92
CA MET A 272 -19.37 2.42 20.08
C MET A 272 -17.99 2.91 20.45
N GLY A 273 -17.70 4.16 20.08
CA GLY A 273 -16.39 4.77 20.22
C GLY A 273 -16.09 5.70 19.08
N CYS A 274 -15.16 6.62 19.29
CA CYS A 274 -14.71 7.61 18.32
C CYS A 274 -13.24 7.94 18.63
N ASP A 275 -12.72 9.00 18.00
CA ASP A 275 -11.38 9.52 18.18
C ASP A 275 -11.10 9.79 19.68
N PHE A 276 -10.15 9.06 20.26
CA PHE A 276 -9.70 9.19 21.66
C PHE A 276 -10.79 9.04 22.74
N GLU A 277 -11.87 8.32 22.44
CA GLU A 277 -12.89 7.92 23.42
C GLU A 277 -12.40 6.81 24.38
N PHE A 278 -13.17 6.53 25.45
CA PHE A 278 -12.85 5.56 26.52
C PHE A 278 -11.75 6.00 27.51
N GLN A 279 -11.48 7.30 27.65
CA GLN A 279 -10.55 7.83 28.66
C GLN A 279 -11.00 7.54 30.11
N ASP A 280 -12.31 7.44 30.34
CA ASP A 280 -12.90 6.76 31.50
C ASP A 280 -13.79 5.62 30.98
N ALA A 281 -13.16 4.48 30.70
CA ALA A 281 -13.85 3.31 30.19
C ALA A 281 -14.93 2.78 31.14
N LYS A 282 -14.88 3.09 32.45
CA LYS A 282 -15.90 2.64 33.40
C LYS A 282 -17.23 3.29 33.13
N ILE A 283 -17.26 4.62 33.07
CA ILE A 283 -18.50 5.36 32.78
C ILE A 283 -19.07 4.94 31.43
N GLN A 284 -18.20 4.79 30.43
CA GLN A 284 -18.61 4.55 29.05
C GLN A 284 -19.09 3.10 28.84
N LEU A 285 -18.39 2.09 29.37
CA LEU A 285 -18.87 0.69 29.30
C LEU A 285 -20.14 0.47 30.14
N ASP A 286 -20.28 1.11 31.31
CA ASP A 286 -21.51 1.07 32.11
C ASP A 286 -22.70 1.73 31.36
N MET A 287 -22.46 2.77 30.56
CA MET A 287 -23.49 3.36 29.69
C MET A 287 -23.90 2.40 28.57
N LEU A 288 -22.94 1.73 27.93
CA LEU A 288 -23.21 0.73 26.89
C LEU A 288 -23.94 -0.50 27.44
N ASP A 289 -23.67 -0.92 28.68
CA ASP A 289 -24.41 -2.02 29.31
C ASP A 289 -25.88 -1.66 29.55
N ARG A 290 -26.14 -0.43 30.04
CA ARG A 290 -27.50 0.10 30.15
C ARG A 290 -28.19 0.21 28.79
N LEU A 291 -27.46 0.59 27.73
CA LEU A 291 -28.00 0.61 26.37
C LEU A 291 -28.38 -0.79 25.89
N VAL A 292 -27.53 -1.79 26.09
CA VAL A 292 -27.80 -3.20 25.77
C VAL A 292 -29.09 -3.67 26.47
N GLN A 293 -29.24 -3.36 27.76
CA GLN A 293 -30.45 -3.68 28.52
C GLN A 293 -31.68 -2.95 27.95
N SER A 294 -31.56 -1.65 27.62
CA SER A 294 -32.64 -0.83 27.05
C SER A 294 -33.08 -1.33 25.67
N LEU A 295 -32.14 -1.70 24.80
CA LEU A 295 -32.40 -2.19 23.44
C LEU A 295 -33.14 -3.54 23.43
N ASN A 296 -32.79 -4.46 24.34
CA ASN A 296 -33.39 -5.81 24.40
C ASN A 296 -34.89 -5.83 24.75
N GLY A 297 -35.47 -4.71 25.18
CA GLY A 297 -36.91 -4.54 25.36
C GLY A 297 -37.66 -3.98 24.14
N LEU A 298 -36.96 -3.61 23.07
CA LEU A 298 -37.51 -2.92 21.90
C LEU A 298 -37.62 -3.83 20.66
N SER A 299 -38.31 -3.35 19.63
CA SER A 299 -38.47 -4.05 18.36
C SER A 299 -38.29 -3.12 17.17
N VAL A 300 -37.77 -3.67 16.07
CA VAL A 300 -37.61 -3.01 14.77
C VAL A 300 -38.38 -3.82 13.74
N HIS A 301 -39.26 -3.17 12.99
CA HIS A 301 -40.10 -3.80 11.96
C HIS A 301 -40.83 -5.08 12.43
N GLY A 302 -41.31 -5.07 13.68
CA GLY A 302 -42.02 -6.19 14.30
C GLY A 302 -41.13 -7.33 14.81
N LYS A 303 -39.80 -7.26 14.66
CA LYS A 303 -38.84 -8.21 15.23
C LYS A 303 -38.23 -7.66 16.51
N LEU A 304 -38.11 -8.52 17.54
CA LEU A 304 -37.40 -8.16 18.77
C LEU A 304 -35.91 -7.88 18.49
N ILE A 305 -35.34 -6.95 19.23
CA ILE A 305 -33.90 -6.69 19.22
C ILE A 305 -33.20 -7.67 20.17
N ASN A 306 -32.04 -8.18 19.77
CA ASN A 306 -31.09 -8.92 20.60
C ASN A 306 -29.74 -8.19 20.57
N ALA A 307 -29.55 -7.24 21.48
CA ALA A 307 -28.32 -6.47 21.62
C ALA A 307 -27.36 -7.15 22.63
N PHE A 308 -26.07 -7.15 22.32
CA PHE A 308 -25.02 -7.73 23.18
C PHE A 308 -23.64 -7.15 22.85
N PHE A 309 -22.73 -7.16 23.82
CA PHE A 309 -21.32 -6.84 23.60
C PHE A 309 -20.68 -7.87 22.67
N SER A 310 -19.95 -7.41 21.67
CA SER A 310 -19.32 -8.25 20.67
C SER A 310 -17.96 -7.69 20.24
N THR A 311 -17.29 -8.41 19.35
CA THR A 311 -16.03 -7.99 18.74
C THR A 311 -16.12 -8.17 17.21
N PRO A 312 -15.23 -7.55 16.42
CA PRO A 312 -15.25 -7.66 14.97
C PRO A 312 -15.27 -9.11 14.49
N ILE A 313 -14.43 -10.01 15.03
CA ILE A 313 -14.45 -11.42 14.60
C ILE A 313 -15.78 -12.11 14.91
N CYS A 314 -16.40 -11.85 16.07
CA CYS A 314 -17.68 -12.46 16.44
C CYS A 314 -18.82 -11.96 15.55
N TYR A 315 -18.82 -10.66 15.20
CA TYR A 315 -19.74 -10.12 14.20
C TYR A 315 -19.55 -10.79 12.84
N THR A 316 -18.31 -10.83 12.33
CA THR A 316 -18.00 -11.41 11.02
C THR A 316 -18.36 -12.90 10.96
N GLN A 317 -18.11 -13.68 12.02
CA GLN A 317 -18.50 -15.10 12.08
C GLN A 317 -20.03 -15.28 12.08
N ALA A 318 -20.79 -14.42 12.77
CA ALA A 318 -22.24 -14.46 12.78
C ALA A 318 -22.84 -14.14 11.39
N VAL A 319 -22.31 -13.10 10.72
CA VAL A 319 -22.65 -12.76 9.33
C VAL A 319 -22.29 -13.90 8.36
N ASN A 320 -21.11 -14.51 8.51
CA ASN A 320 -20.69 -15.67 7.72
C ASN A 320 -21.64 -16.86 7.86
N LYS A 321 -22.05 -17.16 9.10
CA LYS A 321 -23.03 -18.21 9.40
C LYS A 321 -24.41 -17.90 8.82
N ALA A 322 -24.85 -16.64 8.87
CA ALA A 322 -26.12 -16.21 8.29
C ALA A 322 -26.14 -16.39 6.76
N PHE A 323 -25.06 -16.00 6.05
CA PHE A 323 -24.95 -16.25 4.61
C PHE A 323 -24.89 -17.74 4.28
N ASN A 324 -24.02 -18.52 4.93
CA ASN A 324 -23.86 -19.97 4.68
C ASN A 324 -25.14 -20.79 4.95
N ASN A 325 -26.02 -20.33 5.85
CA ASN A 325 -27.29 -20.99 6.17
C ASN A 325 -28.49 -20.47 5.36
N SER A 326 -28.26 -19.66 4.31
CA SER A 326 -29.30 -18.98 3.54
C SER A 326 -29.14 -19.19 2.03
N THR A 327 -30.13 -18.75 1.26
CA THR A 327 -30.04 -18.62 -0.19
C THR A 327 -29.59 -17.23 -0.66
N MET A 328 -29.12 -16.36 0.25
CA MET A 328 -28.68 -15.00 -0.08
C MET A 328 -27.34 -15.03 -0.84
N SER A 329 -27.26 -14.30 -1.95
CA SER A 329 -26.02 -14.12 -2.70
C SER A 329 -25.26 -12.88 -2.22
N ILE A 330 -23.97 -13.03 -1.95
CA ILE A 330 -23.11 -11.91 -1.58
C ILE A 330 -22.73 -11.14 -2.85
N PRO A 331 -23.01 -9.83 -2.96
CA PRO A 331 -22.59 -9.01 -4.10
C PRO A 331 -21.07 -9.02 -4.29
N ARG A 332 -20.59 -8.88 -5.53
CA ARG A 332 -19.15 -8.80 -5.85
C ARG A 332 -18.76 -7.40 -6.28
N ARG A 333 -17.52 -7.00 -5.96
CA ARG A 333 -16.93 -5.72 -6.35
C ARG A 333 -15.48 -5.95 -6.78
N ALA A 334 -15.11 -5.56 -7.99
CA ALA A 334 -13.70 -5.51 -8.42
C ALA A 334 -13.14 -4.08 -8.21
N GLY A 335 -11.93 -3.77 -8.68
CA GLY A 335 -11.39 -2.41 -8.62
C GLY A 335 -11.08 -1.92 -7.20
N ASP A 336 -10.97 -0.61 -7.01
CA ASP A 336 -10.64 0.07 -5.75
C ASP A 336 -11.74 1.05 -5.31
N PHE A 337 -11.76 1.40 -4.01
CA PHE A 337 -12.60 2.47 -3.46
C PHE A 337 -11.76 3.77 -3.33
N MET A 338 -11.06 4.10 -4.41
CA MET A 338 -10.15 5.25 -4.52
C MET A 338 -10.70 6.24 -5.56
N PRO A 339 -10.42 7.55 -5.44
CA PRO A 339 -9.11 8.14 -5.11
C PRO A 339 -8.70 8.22 -3.62
N LEU A 340 -7.50 7.70 -3.32
CA LEU A 340 -6.53 8.10 -2.29
C LEU A 340 -5.18 7.36 -2.59
N ALA A 341 -3.98 7.96 -2.45
CA ALA A 341 -2.74 7.57 -3.16
C ALA A 341 -1.42 7.12 -2.46
N SER A 342 -0.77 6.03 -2.93
CA SER A 342 0.70 5.84 -3.17
C SER A 342 1.87 5.54 -2.16
N ARG A 343 2.87 4.61 -2.40
CA ARG A 343 4.37 4.90 -2.69
C ARG A 343 5.54 3.82 -2.55
N ARG A 344 6.08 3.27 -3.68
CA ARG A 344 7.57 3.13 -4.08
C ARG A 344 8.49 1.92 -3.75
N HIS A 345 9.62 1.75 -4.48
CA HIS A 345 10.03 0.47 -5.08
C HIS A 345 11.44 -0.27 -4.81
N PRO A 346 12.56 -0.25 -5.62
CA PRO A 346 13.57 -1.37 -5.74
C PRO A 346 15.02 -1.10 -5.25
N LEU A 347 15.98 -1.95 -5.68
CA LEU A 347 17.37 -1.65 -6.13
C LEU A 347 17.88 -2.68 -7.19
N ARG A 348 19.14 -2.54 -7.67
CA ARG A 348 19.91 -3.73 -8.18
C ARG A 348 19.94 -4.78 -7.06
N PRO A 349 19.77 -6.09 -7.34
CA PRO A 349 19.43 -7.05 -6.29
C PRO A 349 20.55 -7.20 -5.26
N LEU A 350 20.35 -6.53 -4.12
CA LEU A 350 21.15 -6.61 -2.91
C LEU A 350 22.66 -6.38 -3.08
N GLY A 351 23.08 -5.32 -3.80
CA GLY A 351 24.51 -5.07 -4.10
C GLY A 351 25.01 -3.65 -3.86
N LEU A 352 26.34 -3.52 -3.69
CA LEU A 352 27.08 -2.27 -3.52
C LEU A 352 28.12 -2.11 -4.64
N GLN A 353 28.26 -0.89 -5.18
CA GLN A 353 29.28 -0.53 -6.16
C GLN A 353 30.03 0.72 -5.67
N THR A 354 31.34 0.60 -5.52
CA THR A 354 32.20 1.71 -5.08
C THR A 354 32.80 2.46 -6.28
N TYR A 355 32.95 3.77 -6.14
CA TYR A 355 33.62 4.67 -7.09
C TYR A 355 34.60 5.57 -6.32
N HIS A 356 35.74 5.88 -6.91
CA HIS A 356 36.70 6.86 -6.36
C HIS A 356 36.69 8.12 -7.23
N ILE A 357 36.63 9.28 -6.58
CA ILE A 357 36.67 10.60 -7.24
C ILE A 357 37.84 11.37 -6.63
N GLU A 358 38.84 11.71 -7.46
CA GLU A 358 40.02 12.47 -7.04
C GLU A 358 40.19 13.77 -7.83
N ARG A 359 40.84 14.76 -7.22
CA ARG A 359 41.15 16.04 -7.85
C ARG A 359 42.50 15.96 -8.55
N VAL A 360 42.49 15.82 -9.88
CA VAL A 360 43.69 15.83 -10.72
C VAL A 360 44.01 17.26 -11.19
N GLN A 361 45.29 17.64 -11.24
CA GLN A 361 45.70 18.87 -11.93
C GLN A 361 45.72 18.65 -13.44
N THR A 362 45.05 19.52 -14.20
CA THR A 362 44.82 19.36 -15.65
C THR A 362 46.10 19.24 -16.48
N SER A 363 47.21 19.78 -15.98
CA SER A 363 48.56 19.70 -16.56
C SER A 363 49.16 18.29 -16.60
N GLN A 364 48.66 17.34 -15.79
CA GLN A 364 49.19 15.97 -15.70
C GLN A 364 48.47 14.96 -16.60
N LEU A 365 47.42 15.38 -17.32
CA LEU A 365 46.60 14.49 -18.16
C LEU A 365 47.20 14.22 -19.56
N THR A 366 48.37 14.77 -19.88
CA THR A 366 49.07 14.52 -21.16
C THR A 366 49.83 13.18 -21.14
N GLY A 367 49.17 12.10 -21.55
CA GLY A 367 49.85 10.83 -21.87
C GLY A 367 49.16 9.57 -21.35
N GLN A 368 48.33 9.67 -20.32
CA GLN A 368 47.34 8.62 -20.06
C GLN A 368 46.35 8.63 -21.23
N LYS A 369 46.04 7.45 -21.78
CA LYS A 369 44.86 7.28 -22.63
C LYS A 369 43.71 7.91 -21.85
N LYS A 370 42.94 8.83 -22.47
CA LYS A 370 41.59 9.14 -21.99
C LYS A 370 40.95 7.77 -21.82
N HIS A 371 40.77 7.31 -20.58
CA HIS A 371 40.09 6.05 -20.32
C HIS A 371 38.79 6.19 -21.05
N ALA A 372 38.59 5.33 -22.07
CA ALA A 372 37.51 5.53 -23.01
C ALA A 372 36.27 5.75 -22.15
N TRP A 373 35.64 6.93 -22.30
CA TRP A 373 34.35 7.17 -21.68
C TRP A 373 33.57 5.90 -21.89
N ILE A 374 32.92 5.38 -20.85
CA ILE A 374 31.96 4.30 -21.04
C ILE A 374 30.89 4.93 -21.90
N LYS A 375 31.07 4.87 -23.22
CA LYS A 375 30.04 5.13 -24.20
C LYS A 375 28.95 4.21 -23.71
N PRO A 376 27.80 4.74 -23.26
CA PRO A 376 26.68 3.89 -22.96
C PRO A 376 26.55 2.96 -24.16
N LYS A 377 26.50 1.64 -23.94
CA LYS A 377 26.25 0.72 -25.05
C LYS A 377 24.94 1.21 -25.64
N SER A 378 25.02 1.86 -26.80
CA SER A 378 23.88 2.56 -27.38
C SER A 378 23.00 1.51 -28.02
N HIS A 379 22.33 0.74 -27.17
CA HIS A 379 21.14 -0.04 -27.49
C HIS A 379 19.97 0.94 -27.65
N SER A 380 20.18 1.94 -28.51
CA SER A 380 19.13 2.69 -29.18
C SER A 380 18.52 1.75 -30.23
N THR A 381 17.90 0.67 -29.76
CA THR A 381 16.97 -0.16 -30.55
C THR A 381 15.66 0.56 -30.79
N SER A 382 15.43 1.72 -30.15
CA SER A 382 14.34 2.61 -30.47
C SER A 382 14.49 3.16 -31.90
N ASP A 383 13.48 2.89 -32.72
CA ASP A 383 13.26 3.51 -34.02
C ASP A 383 12.92 5.01 -33.91
N TRP A 384 12.83 5.57 -32.70
CA TRP A 384 12.54 6.99 -32.49
C TRP A 384 13.82 7.79 -32.25
N LYS A 385 13.79 9.06 -32.66
CA LYS A 385 14.81 10.07 -32.38
C LYS A 385 14.14 11.22 -31.63
N PHE A 386 14.66 11.53 -30.44
CA PHE A 386 14.16 12.60 -29.60
C PHE A 386 14.94 13.91 -29.82
N VAL A 387 14.24 15.04 -29.82
CA VAL A 387 14.81 16.39 -29.96
C VAL A 387 14.07 17.35 -29.04
N LEU A 388 14.78 18.00 -28.12
CA LEU A 388 14.25 19.13 -27.35
C LEU A 388 14.33 20.43 -28.14
N LYS A 389 13.30 21.27 -27.99
CA LYS A 389 13.20 22.62 -28.55
C LYS A 389 12.47 23.54 -27.57
N SER A 390 12.79 24.82 -27.65
CA SER A 390 12.06 25.92 -27.03
C SER A 390 12.14 27.14 -27.92
N ASP A 391 11.20 28.06 -27.78
CA ASP A 391 11.25 29.38 -28.38
C ASP A 391 10.82 30.44 -27.35
N ASN A 392 11.09 31.72 -27.61
CA ASN A 392 10.85 32.80 -26.64
C ASN A 392 9.38 33.28 -26.60
N TYR A 393 8.47 32.66 -27.35
CA TYR A 393 7.05 33.05 -27.47
C TYR A 393 6.10 31.99 -26.89
N SER A 394 6.50 30.72 -26.93
CA SER A 394 5.77 29.58 -26.39
C SER A 394 5.92 29.45 -24.87
N PRO A 395 4.85 29.17 -24.11
CA PRO A 395 4.93 28.93 -22.66
C PRO A 395 5.42 27.52 -22.26
N TRP A 396 5.76 26.66 -23.24
CA TRP A 396 6.10 25.24 -23.08
C TRP A 396 7.52 24.92 -23.57
N VAL A 397 8.09 23.82 -23.06
CA VAL A 397 9.17 23.10 -23.74
C VAL A 397 8.56 22.10 -24.71
N LEU A 398 9.10 22.00 -25.92
CA LEU A 398 8.65 21.05 -26.93
C LEU A 398 9.66 19.90 -27.04
N LEU A 399 9.21 18.68 -26.77
CA LEU A 399 9.95 17.46 -27.08
C LEU A 399 9.36 16.81 -28.33
N GLU A 400 10.16 16.65 -29.38
CA GLU A 400 9.76 15.96 -30.59
C GLU A 400 10.33 14.54 -30.62
N ALA A 401 9.48 13.55 -30.86
CA ALA A 401 9.85 12.20 -31.21
C ALA A 401 9.59 11.98 -32.71
N ILE A 402 10.64 11.68 -33.45
CA ILE A 402 10.61 11.49 -34.91
C ILE A 402 10.95 10.02 -35.20
N ASN A 403 10.07 9.30 -35.88
CA ASN A 403 10.34 7.92 -36.26
C ASN A 403 11.37 7.88 -37.42
N ARG A 404 12.44 7.10 -37.27
CA ARG A 404 13.55 6.98 -38.23
C ARG A 404 13.14 6.32 -39.54
N ASN A 405 12.09 5.51 -39.51
CA ASN A 405 11.53 4.81 -40.67
C ASN A 405 10.42 5.64 -41.36
N GLY A 406 10.20 6.89 -40.93
CA GLY A 406 9.22 7.81 -41.53
C GLY A 406 7.77 7.55 -41.13
N LEU A 407 7.52 6.68 -40.14
CA LEU A 407 6.17 6.21 -39.77
C LEU A 407 5.32 7.20 -38.95
N GLY A 408 5.83 8.41 -38.66
CA GLY A 408 5.08 9.45 -37.96
C GLY A 408 5.95 10.38 -37.10
N ARG A 409 5.31 11.41 -36.55
CA ARG A 409 5.91 12.36 -35.59
C ARG A 409 4.96 12.52 -34.41
N ILE A 410 5.54 12.52 -33.21
CA ILE A 410 4.84 12.79 -31.95
C ILE A 410 5.52 13.99 -31.30
N THR A 411 4.74 14.97 -30.86
CA THR A 411 5.23 16.15 -30.16
C THR A 411 4.60 16.22 -28.78
N ILE A 412 5.44 16.39 -27.76
CA ILE A 412 5.06 16.50 -26.36
C ILE A 412 5.35 17.92 -25.91
N ARG A 413 4.31 18.71 -25.63
CA ARG A 413 4.44 19.98 -24.92
C ARG A 413 4.51 19.70 -23.42
N ILE A 414 5.50 20.30 -22.76
CA ILE A 414 5.73 20.20 -21.32
C ILE A 414 5.49 21.58 -20.73
N GLU A 415 4.46 21.68 -19.88
CA GLU A 415 3.86 22.94 -19.44
C GLU A 415 3.72 22.97 -17.92
N LEU A 416 4.14 24.07 -17.28
CA LEU A 416 3.88 24.33 -15.86
C LEU A 416 2.68 25.28 -15.72
N LEU A 417 1.60 24.79 -15.12
CA LEU A 417 0.35 25.53 -14.92
C LEU A 417 -0.06 25.53 -13.44
N MET A 418 -1.12 26.26 -13.12
CA MET A 418 -1.71 26.32 -11.78
C MET A 418 -3.21 26.52 -11.85
N TYR A 419 -3.93 25.78 -11.00
CA TYR A 419 -5.29 26.17 -10.62
C TYR A 419 -5.20 27.30 -9.61
N VAL A 420 -5.99 28.36 -9.82
CA VAL A 420 -5.98 29.59 -9.02
C VAL A 420 -7.39 29.88 -8.58
N ARG A 421 -7.59 30.13 -7.27
CA ARG A 421 -8.89 30.53 -6.73
C ARG A 421 -8.75 31.65 -5.68
N PRO A 422 -9.63 32.66 -5.68
CA PRO A 422 -9.73 33.61 -4.57
C PRO A 422 -10.16 32.90 -3.29
N GLN A 423 -9.59 33.28 -2.14
CA GLN A 423 -9.91 32.73 -0.82
C GLN A 423 -11.40 32.83 -0.45
N LEU A 424 -12.11 33.85 -0.96
CA LEU A 424 -13.52 34.13 -0.65
C LEU A 424 -14.55 33.32 -1.46
N TYR A 425 -14.12 32.50 -2.42
CA TYR A 425 -15.05 31.73 -3.25
C TYR A 425 -15.44 30.41 -2.56
N GLY A 426 -16.75 30.19 -2.37
CA GLY A 426 -17.26 29.02 -1.65
C GLY A 426 -16.90 27.69 -2.29
N GLY A 427 -16.45 26.74 -1.46
CA GLY A 427 -16.04 25.40 -1.86
C GLY A 427 -14.82 24.96 -1.06
N ALA A 428 -15.01 24.07 -0.08
CA ALA A 428 -13.96 23.59 0.82
C ALA A 428 -12.79 22.99 0.02
N SER A 429 -11.61 23.53 0.24
CA SER A 429 -10.36 23.00 -0.30
C SER A 429 -9.23 23.41 0.63
N GLY A 430 -8.39 22.43 0.94
CA GLY A 430 -7.40 22.51 2.02
C GLY A 430 -6.47 21.31 1.92
N ALA A 431 -6.07 20.75 3.06
CA ALA A 431 -5.16 19.61 3.13
C ALA A 431 -5.70 18.38 2.37
N TYR A 432 -6.98 18.05 2.55
CA TYR A 432 -7.61 16.84 2.02
C TYR A 432 -8.32 17.09 0.69
N ILE A 433 -9.11 18.18 0.60
CA ILE A 433 -9.97 18.41 -0.56
C ILE A 433 -9.23 19.24 -1.62
N PHE A 434 -9.12 18.68 -2.83
CA PHE A 434 -8.91 19.43 -4.05
C PHE A 434 -10.26 19.68 -4.73
N SER A 435 -10.57 20.94 -5.03
CA SER A 435 -11.78 21.34 -5.74
C SER A 435 -11.43 22.39 -6.79
N SER A 436 -11.72 22.15 -8.07
CA SER A 436 -11.57 23.16 -9.13
C SER A 436 -12.69 23.08 -10.15
N TRP A 437 -13.19 24.26 -10.50
CA TRP A 437 -14.17 24.50 -11.57
C TRP A 437 -13.54 25.17 -12.81
N PHE A 438 -12.40 25.83 -12.64
CA PHE A 438 -11.74 26.62 -13.67
C PHE A 438 -10.52 25.87 -14.20
N GLU A 439 -10.22 26.04 -15.48
CA GLU A 439 -9.03 25.46 -16.11
C GLU A 439 -7.73 26.04 -15.53
N ALA A 440 -6.65 25.26 -15.63
CA ALA A 440 -5.34 25.69 -15.16
C ALA A 440 -4.77 26.83 -16.04
N THR A 441 -4.08 27.77 -15.39
CA THR A 441 -3.46 28.96 -16.01
C THR A 441 -1.94 28.89 -15.92
N TYR A 442 -1.20 29.54 -16.81
CA TYR A 442 0.27 29.48 -16.78
C TYR A 442 0.86 30.13 -15.52
N VAL A 443 1.90 29.50 -14.96
CA VAL A 443 2.55 29.92 -13.70
C VAL A 443 3.25 31.28 -13.76
N GLY A 444 3.61 31.76 -14.96
CA GLY A 444 4.26 33.05 -15.16
C GLY A 444 4.71 33.24 -16.61
N HIS A 445 5.70 34.10 -16.82
CA HIS A 445 6.33 34.32 -18.13
C HIS A 445 7.66 33.56 -18.20
N PRO A 446 7.74 32.45 -18.95
CA PRO A 446 8.94 31.63 -18.97
C PRO A 446 10.12 32.31 -19.65
N LYS A 447 11.31 32.12 -19.08
CA LYS A 447 12.61 32.44 -19.68
C LYS A 447 13.38 31.15 -19.88
N PHE A 448 13.86 30.93 -21.09
CA PHE A 448 14.55 29.68 -21.48
C PHE A 448 16.06 29.85 -21.47
N LEU A 449 16.77 28.84 -20.97
CA LEU A 449 18.22 28.69 -21.03
C LEU A 449 18.55 27.28 -21.55
N GLU A 450 19.22 27.20 -22.70
CA GLU A 450 19.55 25.94 -23.36
C GLU A 450 21.02 25.54 -23.12
N PHE A 451 21.24 24.30 -22.70
CA PHE A 451 22.56 23.73 -22.42
C PHE A 451 22.75 22.41 -23.19
N LYS A 452 23.72 22.36 -24.10
CA LYS A 452 24.08 21.14 -24.85
C LYS A 452 25.44 20.62 -24.37
N GLN A 453 25.45 19.42 -23.80
CA GLN A 453 26.63 18.72 -23.27
C GLN A 453 26.80 17.34 -23.94
N GLU A 454 27.94 16.67 -23.73
CA GLU A 454 28.21 15.33 -24.29
C GLU A 454 27.26 14.24 -23.75
N LEU A 455 26.79 14.39 -22.52
CA LEU A 455 25.92 13.41 -21.85
C LEU A 455 24.42 13.70 -21.98
N PHE A 456 24.04 14.97 -22.11
CA PHE A 456 22.65 15.39 -22.16
C PHE A 456 22.47 16.75 -22.86
N HIS A 457 21.26 16.97 -23.35
CA HIS A 457 20.73 18.26 -23.77
C HIS A 457 19.68 18.69 -22.74
N GLN A 458 19.84 19.87 -22.14
CA GLN A 458 18.93 20.44 -21.16
C GLN A 458 18.33 21.76 -21.63
N ILE A 459 17.04 21.96 -21.37
CA ILE A 459 16.38 23.26 -21.42
C ILE A 459 15.89 23.58 -20.00
N THR A 460 16.46 24.62 -19.41
CA THR A 460 16.00 25.22 -18.15
C THR A 460 14.97 26.30 -18.45
N VAL A 461 13.85 26.28 -17.75
CA VAL A 461 12.77 27.25 -17.83
C VAL A 461 12.61 27.91 -16.47
N GLN A 462 12.70 29.24 -16.43
CA GLN A 462 12.41 30.03 -15.24
C GLN A 462 11.09 30.78 -15.44
N TYR A 463 10.05 30.41 -14.69
CA TYR A 463 8.73 31.07 -14.75
C TYR A 463 8.65 32.29 -13.80
N GLY A 464 9.55 32.36 -12.82
CA GLY A 464 9.68 33.48 -11.89
C GLY A 464 10.76 33.23 -10.83
N ASN A 465 10.72 34.00 -9.74
CA ASN A 465 11.64 33.84 -8.61
C ASN A 465 11.31 32.64 -7.69
N TRP A 466 10.23 31.91 -7.99
CA TRP A 466 9.66 30.85 -7.15
C TRP A 466 9.32 29.57 -7.92
N ALA A 467 9.55 29.52 -9.23
CA ALA A 467 9.20 28.37 -10.06
C ALA A 467 10.18 28.20 -11.23
N SER A 468 10.78 27.02 -11.31
CA SER A 468 11.64 26.61 -12.43
C SER A 468 11.47 25.13 -12.78
N MET A 469 11.81 24.79 -14.03
CA MET A 469 11.73 23.45 -14.59
C MET A 469 12.96 23.19 -15.48
N ASP A 470 13.64 22.07 -15.28
CA ASP A 470 14.71 21.57 -16.14
C ASP A 470 14.22 20.34 -16.91
N VAL A 471 14.14 20.44 -18.24
CA VAL A 471 13.88 19.30 -19.12
C VAL A 471 15.21 18.79 -19.68
N ARG A 472 15.57 17.54 -19.38
CA ARG A 472 16.84 16.92 -19.75
C ARG A 472 16.60 15.70 -20.64
N LEU A 473 17.19 15.71 -21.84
CA LEU A 473 17.27 14.57 -22.75
C LEU A 473 18.69 14.01 -22.71
N TYR A 474 18.86 12.84 -22.11
CA TYR A 474 20.12 12.12 -22.03
C TYR A 474 20.45 11.39 -23.33
N ASN A 475 21.73 11.08 -23.53
CA ASN A 475 22.23 10.43 -24.75
C ASN A 475 21.78 8.96 -24.94
N ASP A 476 21.14 8.36 -23.94
CA ASP A 476 20.48 7.05 -23.97
C ASP A 476 18.96 7.15 -24.26
N ASN A 477 18.46 8.35 -24.58
CA ASN A 477 17.04 8.70 -24.72
C ASN A 477 16.23 8.67 -23.40
N GLN A 478 16.85 8.66 -22.22
CA GLN A 478 16.13 9.03 -21.00
C GLN A 478 15.70 10.50 -21.07
N ILE A 479 14.43 10.77 -20.74
CA ILE A 479 13.92 12.12 -20.58
C ILE A 479 13.55 12.32 -19.11
N GLU A 480 14.18 13.30 -18.48
CA GLU A 480 13.91 13.74 -17.11
C GLU A 480 13.33 15.14 -17.13
N VAL A 481 12.37 15.40 -16.24
CA VAL A 481 11.81 16.72 -16.00
C VAL A 481 11.92 17.00 -14.51
N GLU A 482 12.96 17.72 -14.09
CA GLU A 482 13.11 18.22 -12.72
C GLU A 482 12.35 19.53 -12.57
N TRP A 483 11.67 19.71 -11.45
CA TRP A 483 10.92 20.92 -11.14
C TRP A 483 11.28 21.41 -9.74
N THR A 484 11.29 22.73 -9.53
CA THR A 484 11.46 23.36 -8.21
C THR A 484 10.38 24.42 -8.05
N ILE A 485 9.49 24.22 -7.07
CA ILE A 485 8.32 25.06 -6.80
C ILE A 485 8.39 25.57 -5.35
N GLY A 486 8.40 26.89 -5.20
CA GLY A 486 8.43 27.61 -3.94
C GLY A 486 9.54 28.68 -3.87
N PRO A 487 9.43 29.67 -2.97
CA PRO A 487 8.30 29.91 -2.06
C PRO A 487 7.10 30.48 -2.84
N MET A 488 5.95 29.81 -2.79
CA MET A 488 4.77 30.23 -3.56
C MET A 488 4.27 31.61 -3.06
N PRO A 489 4.03 32.59 -3.95
CA PRO A 489 3.47 33.88 -3.58
C PRO A 489 2.08 33.74 -2.95
N ASP A 490 1.96 34.16 -1.69
CA ASP A 490 0.71 34.14 -0.91
C ASP A 490 -0.29 35.23 -1.33
N ASN A 491 0.15 36.21 -2.13
CA ASN A 491 -0.63 37.38 -2.52
C ASN A 491 -1.33 38.06 -1.32
N HIS A 492 -0.62 38.28 -0.21
CA HIS A 492 -1.19 38.85 1.03
C HIS A 492 -2.35 38.03 1.62
N GLY A 493 -2.33 36.70 1.44
CA GLY A 493 -3.34 35.78 1.99
C GLY A 493 -4.52 35.47 1.07
N THR A 494 -4.59 36.09 -0.12
CA THR A 494 -5.85 36.19 -0.88
C THR A 494 -6.10 35.08 -1.91
N THR A 495 -5.09 34.28 -2.24
CA THR A 495 -5.12 33.42 -3.45
C THR A 495 -4.64 31.99 -3.14
N ASN A 496 -5.52 31.01 -3.32
CA ASN A 496 -5.21 29.58 -3.28
C ASN A 496 -4.55 29.16 -4.61
N ARG A 497 -3.51 28.30 -4.52
CA ARG A 497 -2.73 27.84 -5.67
C ARG A 497 -2.47 26.33 -5.59
N ASP A 498 -2.90 25.60 -6.62
CA ASP A 498 -2.53 24.20 -6.85
C ASP A 498 -1.67 24.17 -8.13
N VAL A 499 -0.35 23.95 -8.01
CA VAL A 499 0.60 23.94 -9.14
C VAL A 499 0.66 22.56 -9.78
N ILE A 500 0.53 22.49 -11.10
CA ILE A 500 0.56 21.27 -11.90
C ILE A 500 1.64 21.33 -12.98
N ILE A 501 2.08 20.16 -13.43
CA ILE A 501 2.75 19.99 -14.72
C ILE A 501 1.82 19.20 -15.66
N ARG A 502 1.76 19.62 -16.91
CA ARG A 502 0.98 18.99 -17.96
C ARG A 502 1.87 18.57 -19.12
N TYR A 503 1.61 17.36 -19.62
CA TYR A 503 2.19 16.79 -20.82
C TYR A 503 1.06 16.71 -21.86
N THR A 504 1.14 17.53 -22.90
CA THR A 504 0.18 17.49 -24.02
C THR A 504 0.82 16.82 -25.22
N LEU A 505 0.28 15.67 -25.64
CA LEU A 505 0.79 14.87 -26.73
C LEU A 505 -0.06 15.07 -27.99
N GLU A 506 0.61 15.45 -29.07
CA GLU A 506 0.03 15.60 -30.40
C GLU A 506 0.78 14.65 -31.34
N ALA A 507 0.04 13.83 -32.09
CA ALA A 507 0.60 12.80 -32.96
C ALA A 507 -0.02 12.89 -34.35
N ASP A 508 0.82 12.80 -35.38
CA ASP A 508 0.39 12.73 -36.78
C ASP A 508 1.00 11.47 -37.44
N PRO A 509 0.20 10.44 -37.75
CA PRO A 509 -1.24 10.29 -37.43
C PRO A 509 -1.50 10.13 -35.90
N PRO A 510 -2.75 10.25 -35.41
CA PRO A 510 -3.11 10.30 -33.98
C PRO A 510 -3.01 8.95 -33.24
N THR A 511 -1.81 8.38 -33.26
CA THR A 511 -1.42 7.05 -32.74
C THR A 511 -1.46 6.90 -31.21
N LEU A 512 -1.78 7.96 -30.48
CA LEU A 512 -1.90 7.99 -29.02
C LEU A 512 -3.34 8.26 -28.54
N ASN A 513 -4.31 8.44 -29.44
CA ASN A 513 -5.71 8.55 -29.05
C ASN A 513 -6.20 7.17 -28.57
N PRO A 514 -6.78 7.07 -27.36
CA PRO A 514 -7.22 5.78 -26.82
C PRO A 514 -8.41 5.22 -27.61
N PHE A 515 -8.59 3.90 -27.59
CA PHE A 515 -9.75 3.26 -28.21
C PHE A 515 -11.06 3.66 -27.51
N THR A 516 -11.03 3.77 -26.18
CA THR A 516 -12.14 4.34 -25.41
C THR A 516 -11.82 5.81 -25.10
N PRO A 517 -12.61 6.79 -25.56
CA PRO A 517 -12.38 8.20 -25.24
C PRO A 517 -12.32 8.43 -23.72
N GLY A 518 -11.36 9.24 -23.27
CA GLY A 518 -11.10 9.50 -21.86
C GLY A 518 -10.46 8.35 -21.06
N GLU A 519 -9.95 7.31 -21.71
CA GLU A 519 -9.22 6.21 -21.07
C GLU A 519 -7.77 6.57 -20.75
N PHE A 520 -7.36 6.26 -19.52
CA PHE A 520 -5.98 6.33 -19.04
C PHE A 520 -5.78 5.30 -17.93
N TYR A 521 -4.55 5.14 -17.44
CA TYR A 521 -4.21 4.13 -16.45
C TYR A 521 -3.39 4.74 -15.34
N THR A 522 -3.77 4.49 -14.09
CA THR A 522 -2.99 4.86 -12.90
C THR A 522 -2.74 3.62 -12.07
N ASP A 523 -1.68 3.60 -11.28
CA ASP A 523 -1.36 2.43 -10.49
C ASP A 523 -2.08 2.40 -9.11
N SER A 524 -2.09 1.24 -8.46
CA SER A 524 -2.69 1.00 -7.13
C SER A 524 -1.63 0.56 -6.12
N ALA A 525 -1.48 1.31 -5.03
CA ALA A 525 -0.47 1.12 -3.97
C ALA A 525 0.97 0.90 -4.49
N GLY A 526 1.26 1.35 -5.71
CA GLY A 526 2.56 1.20 -6.35
C GLY A 526 2.75 -0.11 -7.09
N ARG A 527 1.74 -0.99 -7.13
CA ARG A 527 1.86 -2.36 -7.62
C ARG A 527 1.36 -2.51 -9.05
N ARG A 528 0.04 -2.61 -9.24
CA ARG A 528 -0.58 -2.93 -10.54
C ARG A 528 -1.33 -1.71 -11.09
N LEU A 529 -1.44 -1.64 -12.42
CA LEU A 529 -2.26 -0.63 -13.08
C LEU A 529 -3.76 -0.88 -12.87
N ILE A 530 -4.53 0.20 -12.84
CA ILE A 530 -5.99 0.26 -12.88
C ILE A 530 -6.38 1.18 -14.03
N ARG A 531 -7.28 0.68 -14.88
CA ARG A 531 -7.89 1.43 -15.97
C ARG A 531 -8.87 2.46 -15.41
N ARG A 532 -8.67 3.72 -15.76
CA ARG A 532 -9.55 4.86 -15.45
C ARG A 532 -10.24 5.32 -16.73
N VAL A 533 -11.46 5.83 -16.61
CA VAL A 533 -12.21 6.46 -17.72
C VAL A 533 -12.82 7.75 -17.21
N ARG A 534 -12.47 8.87 -17.84
CA ARG A 534 -12.89 10.22 -17.43
C ARG A 534 -14.42 10.33 -17.31
N HIS A 535 -14.88 10.93 -16.21
CA HIS A 535 -16.30 11.05 -15.79
C HIS A 535 -17.08 9.75 -15.61
N LYS A 536 -16.42 8.59 -15.51
CA LYS A 536 -17.09 7.29 -15.32
C LYS A 536 -16.71 6.65 -13.98
N ARG A 537 -17.65 5.91 -13.41
CA ARG A 537 -17.46 4.98 -12.28
C ARG A 537 -17.93 3.59 -12.72
N PRO A 538 -17.35 2.48 -12.22
CA PRO A 538 -17.74 1.14 -12.68
C PRO A 538 -19.12 0.70 -12.16
N ASP A 539 -19.52 1.16 -10.98
CA ASP A 539 -20.59 0.55 -10.17
C ASP A 539 -21.81 1.48 -9.99
N TRP A 540 -21.67 2.77 -10.29
CA TRP A 540 -22.73 3.77 -10.16
C TRP A 540 -22.59 4.86 -11.23
N ASN A 541 -23.64 5.66 -11.42
CA ASN A 541 -23.68 6.72 -12.43
C ASN A 541 -23.50 8.11 -11.80
N VAL A 542 -22.44 8.83 -12.18
CA VAL A 542 -22.23 10.23 -11.79
C VAL A 542 -23.33 11.10 -12.39
N THR A 543 -24.09 11.81 -11.55
CA THR A 543 -25.15 12.75 -12.01
C THR A 543 -24.73 14.20 -11.80
N ARG A 544 -25.01 15.07 -12.77
CA ARG A 544 -24.66 16.51 -12.71
C ARG A 544 -25.46 17.32 -11.68
N LEU A 545 -26.35 16.68 -10.93
CA LEU A 545 -27.17 17.30 -9.88
C LEU A 545 -26.60 17.07 -8.47
N ASP A 546 -25.55 16.25 -8.34
CA ASP A 546 -24.89 16.00 -7.06
C ASP A 546 -23.87 17.12 -6.73
N PRO A 547 -23.95 17.79 -5.55
CA PRO A 547 -22.95 18.76 -5.10
C PRO A 547 -21.59 18.18 -4.67
N GLY A 548 -21.40 16.85 -4.70
CA GLY A 548 -20.14 16.18 -4.35
C GLY A 548 -18.96 16.43 -5.32
N SER A 549 -17.73 16.12 -4.87
CA SER A 549 -16.49 16.30 -5.66
C SER A 549 -16.46 15.49 -6.96
N ASP A 550 -17.16 14.36 -6.99
CA ASP A 550 -17.20 13.44 -8.14
C ASP A 550 -18.00 13.99 -9.34
N SER A 551 -18.87 14.99 -9.13
CA SER A 551 -19.53 15.72 -10.22
C SER A 551 -18.65 16.83 -10.83
N LEU A 552 -17.55 17.21 -10.16
CA LEU A 552 -16.62 18.23 -10.64
C LEU A 552 -15.85 17.71 -11.86
N PRO A 553 -15.81 18.46 -12.98
CA PRO A 553 -15.20 17.97 -14.21
C PRO A 553 -13.68 17.79 -14.10
N ILE A 554 -13.03 18.49 -13.17
CA ILE A 554 -11.58 18.43 -12.93
C ILE A 554 -11.30 17.47 -11.76
N SER A 555 -11.71 17.85 -10.54
CA SER A 555 -11.32 17.14 -9.30
C SER A 555 -11.88 15.72 -9.21
N GLY A 556 -13.08 15.45 -9.72
CA GLY A 556 -13.65 14.10 -9.80
C GLY A 556 -12.94 13.16 -10.80
N ASN A 557 -11.90 13.63 -11.48
CA ASN A 557 -11.03 12.83 -12.35
C ASN A 557 -9.59 12.73 -11.83
N TYR A 558 -9.25 13.37 -10.71
CA TYR A 558 -7.92 13.24 -10.11
C TYR A 558 -7.79 11.90 -9.41
N TYR A 559 -6.73 11.18 -9.74
CA TYR A 559 -6.42 9.88 -9.16
C TYR A 559 -5.05 9.87 -8.49
N PRO A 560 -4.86 8.90 -7.57
CA PRO A 560 -3.57 8.42 -7.15
C PRO A 560 -2.57 8.16 -8.26
N ILE A 561 -1.43 8.86 -8.22
CA ILE A 561 -0.24 8.45 -8.94
C ILE A 561 0.81 8.03 -7.91
N VAL A 562 1.29 6.79 -7.99
CA VAL A 562 2.18 6.20 -6.98
C VAL A 562 3.61 5.99 -7.45
N ASN A 563 3.70 5.71 -8.73
CA ASN A 563 4.96 5.61 -9.45
C ASN A 563 4.71 5.70 -10.93
N ARG A 564 3.46 5.59 -11.42
CA ARG A 564 3.14 5.82 -12.82
C ARG A 564 1.68 6.17 -13.11
N ILE A 565 1.54 7.03 -14.11
CA ILE A 565 0.33 7.24 -14.91
C ILE A 565 0.71 7.05 -16.38
N LEU A 566 -0.17 6.42 -17.16
CA LEU A 566 0.06 6.23 -18.60
C LEU A 566 -1.22 6.37 -19.44
N ILE A 567 -1.01 6.66 -20.72
CA ILE A 567 -1.99 6.57 -21.79
C ILE A 567 -1.45 5.64 -22.88
N LYS A 568 -2.35 4.98 -23.62
CA LYS A 568 -2.00 4.19 -24.81
C LYS A 568 -2.96 4.50 -25.94
N GLY A 569 -2.48 4.43 -27.18
CA GLY A 569 -3.32 4.60 -28.37
C GLY A 569 -4.24 3.41 -28.61
N ALA A 570 -5.18 3.54 -29.53
CA ALA A 570 -5.94 2.42 -30.07
C ALA A 570 -5.03 1.42 -30.82
N GLU A 571 -5.39 0.13 -30.79
CA GLU A 571 -4.76 -0.86 -31.68
C GLU A 571 -5.11 -0.54 -33.14
N THR A 572 -4.09 -0.52 -34.00
CA THR A 572 -4.29 -0.38 -35.45
C THR A 572 -4.76 -1.71 -36.04
N PRO A 573 -5.97 -1.81 -36.62
CA PRO A 573 -6.39 -3.04 -37.30
C PRO A 573 -5.48 -3.27 -38.51
N SER A 574 -4.75 -4.38 -38.54
CA SER A 574 -3.81 -4.65 -39.64
C SER A 574 -3.84 -6.10 -40.11
N ASN A 575 -3.80 -6.27 -41.43
CA ASN A 575 -3.42 -7.52 -42.10
C ASN A 575 -1.89 -7.74 -42.03
N SER A 576 -1.26 -7.40 -40.90
CA SER A 576 0.18 -7.52 -40.69
C SER A 576 0.48 -8.06 -39.28
N SER A 577 1.54 -8.84 -39.16
CA SER A 577 1.80 -9.69 -37.99
C SER A 577 2.42 -8.96 -36.78
N ARG A 578 2.29 -7.63 -36.67
CA ARG A 578 2.76 -6.81 -35.55
C ARG A 578 1.82 -5.64 -35.29
N SER A 579 1.25 -5.58 -34.09
CA SER A 579 0.55 -4.38 -33.59
C SER A 579 1.57 -3.33 -33.19
N SER A 580 1.43 -2.11 -33.70
CA SER A 580 2.34 -0.97 -33.46
C SER A 580 1.69 0.09 -32.57
N GLN A 581 0.97 -0.34 -31.53
CA GLN A 581 0.32 0.55 -30.57
C GLN A 581 1.37 1.37 -29.80
N MET A 582 1.24 2.70 -29.78
CA MET A 582 2.12 3.59 -29.02
C MET A 582 1.55 3.85 -27.62
N ALA A 583 2.43 4.06 -26.64
CA ALA A 583 2.07 4.43 -25.28
C ALA A 583 3.03 5.46 -24.69
N PHE A 584 2.49 6.27 -23.76
CA PHE A 584 3.22 7.30 -23.04
C PHE A 584 2.98 7.16 -21.53
N ALA A 585 4.05 7.10 -20.76
CA ALA A 585 4.03 6.97 -19.31
C ALA A 585 4.86 8.07 -18.63
N VAL A 586 4.37 8.53 -17.48
CA VAL A 586 5.05 9.48 -16.59
C VAL A 586 5.29 8.80 -15.25
N TYR A 587 6.55 8.79 -14.82
CA TYR A 587 7.01 8.17 -13.58
C TYR A 587 7.46 9.26 -12.58
N PRO A 588 6.63 9.66 -11.59
CA PRO A 588 6.93 10.76 -10.66
C PRO A 588 7.79 10.42 -9.43
N ASP A 589 8.57 11.40 -8.94
CA ASP A 589 9.47 11.23 -7.80
C ASP A 589 8.84 11.34 -6.38
N ARG A 590 7.54 11.58 -6.23
CA ARG A 590 6.81 11.57 -4.94
C ARG A 590 5.29 11.50 -5.13
N ALA A 591 4.56 11.26 -4.03
CA ALA A 591 3.10 11.15 -4.03
C ALA A 591 2.45 12.38 -4.69
N GLU A 592 1.64 12.14 -5.71
CA GLU A 592 1.07 13.19 -6.57
C GLU A 592 -0.34 12.75 -6.98
N GLY A 593 -1.25 13.72 -7.05
CA GLY A 593 -2.55 13.54 -7.71
C GLY A 593 -2.39 13.82 -9.20
N GLY A 594 -2.99 13.00 -10.07
CA GLY A 594 -2.85 13.17 -11.52
C GLY A 594 -4.00 12.58 -12.32
N THR A 595 -4.11 12.98 -13.59
CA THR A 595 -5.28 12.69 -14.43
C THR A 595 -5.00 12.86 -15.93
N SER A 596 -6.01 12.56 -16.75
CA SER A 596 -6.11 12.86 -18.17
C SER A 596 -7.43 13.60 -18.46
N LEU A 597 -7.43 14.94 -18.35
CA LEU A 597 -8.63 15.76 -18.58
C LEU A 597 -9.02 15.86 -20.07
N VAL A 598 -8.06 15.71 -20.97
CA VAL A 598 -8.25 15.64 -22.43
C VAL A 598 -7.47 14.44 -22.95
N ASP A 599 -7.99 13.79 -24.00
CA ASP A 599 -7.32 12.65 -24.61
C ASP A 599 -5.98 13.10 -25.21
N GLY A 600 -4.92 12.32 -25.00
CA GLY A 600 -3.55 12.76 -25.31
C GLY A 600 -2.92 13.70 -24.27
N GLN A 601 -3.58 13.99 -23.14
CA GLN A 601 -2.97 14.74 -22.03
C GLN A 601 -2.77 13.87 -20.78
N ILE A 602 -1.67 14.12 -20.07
CA ILE A 602 -1.44 13.71 -18.68
C ILE A 602 -1.08 14.96 -17.88
N GLU A 603 -1.66 15.14 -16.70
CA GLU A 603 -1.21 16.15 -15.74
C GLU A 603 -1.01 15.56 -14.33
N LEU A 604 -0.07 16.15 -13.58
CA LEU A 604 0.22 15.79 -12.18
C LEU A 604 0.38 17.08 -11.35
N MET A 605 -0.15 17.05 -10.13
CA MET A 605 -0.11 18.15 -9.17
C MET A 605 1.13 18.05 -8.29
N LEU A 606 1.98 19.07 -8.33
CA LEU A 606 3.33 19.06 -7.81
C LEU A 606 3.48 19.69 -6.42
N HIS A 607 2.73 20.78 -6.18
CA HIS A 607 2.72 21.49 -4.91
C HIS A 607 1.42 22.27 -4.74
N ARG A 608 0.97 22.45 -3.50
CA ARG A 608 -0.26 23.15 -3.14
C ARG A 608 0.02 24.16 -2.04
N ARG A 609 -0.49 25.38 -2.17
CA ARG A 609 -0.56 26.36 -1.07
C ARG A 609 -1.97 26.90 -1.00
N ILE A 610 -2.70 26.45 0.02
CA ILE A 610 -4.13 26.68 0.20
C ILE A 610 -4.31 27.43 1.52
N LEU A 611 -4.93 28.60 1.43
CA LEU A 611 -5.06 29.61 2.49
C LEU A 611 -6.47 29.53 3.13
N SER A 612 -7.09 28.36 3.02
CA SER A 612 -8.37 27.97 3.60
C SER A 612 -8.23 26.57 4.21
N ASP A 613 -8.84 26.37 5.37
CA ASP A 613 -9.14 25.05 5.92
C ASP A 613 -10.32 24.45 5.12
N ASP A 614 -10.37 23.12 4.99
CA ASP A 614 -11.47 22.40 4.33
C ASP A 614 -12.46 21.76 5.31
N TYR A 615 -12.36 22.10 6.59
CA TYR A 615 -13.29 21.73 7.66
C TYR A 615 -13.44 20.21 7.88
N LEU A 616 -12.42 19.43 7.51
CA LEU A 616 -12.33 17.99 7.80
C LEU A 616 -11.55 17.68 9.09
N GLY A 617 -11.38 18.66 9.97
CA GLY A 617 -10.90 18.48 11.35
C GLY A 617 -9.48 18.96 11.64
N MET A 618 -8.64 19.19 10.62
CA MET A 618 -7.27 19.69 10.82
C MET A 618 -7.24 21.09 11.48
N GLY A 619 -8.15 21.99 11.08
CA GLY A 619 -8.22 23.34 11.65
C GLY A 619 -7.08 24.26 11.22
N GLU A 620 -6.32 23.88 10.19
CA GLU A 620 -5.17 24.61 9.68
C GLU A 620 -5.19 24.67 8.14
N THR A 621 -4.72 25.79 7.60
CA THR A 621 -4.54 25.98 6.16
C THR A 621 -3.32 25.20 5.66
N LEU A 622 -3.38 24.59 4.47
CA LEU A 622 -2.21 23.97 3.81
C LEU A 622 -1.22 25.04 3.33
N ALA A 623 -0.47 25.61 4.27
CA ALA A 623 0.36 26.80 4.08
C ALA A 623 1.78 26.63 4.68
N GLU A 624 2.32 25.41 4.59
CA GLU A 624 3.64 25.02 5.10
C GLU A 624 4.74 26.05 4.83
N ASN A 625 5.62 26.24 5.81
CA ASN A 625 6.78 27.12 5.70
C ASN A 625 8.08 26.32 5.84
N GLY A 626 9.12 26.73 5.10
CA GLY A 626 10.48 26.23 5.28
C GLY A 626 11.15 26.81 6.54
N ILE A 627 12.39 26.37 6.78
CA ILE A 627 13.20 26.76 7.94
C ILE A 627 13.47 28.27 7.99
N ASP A 628 13.40 28.97 6.85
CA ASP A 628 13.55 30.43 6.75
C ASP A 628 12.25 31.23 7.00
N GLY A 629 11.16 30.54 7.37
CA GLY A 629 9.86 31.13 7.64
C GLY A 629 9.04 31.52 6.40
N LYS A 630 9.54 31.26 5.17
CA LYS A 630 8.79 31.48 3.93
C LYS A 630 8.08 30.22 3.49
N GLY A 631 7.12 30.32 2.56
CA GLY A 631 6.40 29.15 2.04
C GLY A 631 7.32 28.05 1.53
N LEU A 632 6.99 26.79 1.85
CA LEU A 632 7.85 25.62 1.58
C LEU A 632 8.29 25.52 0.12
N ILE A 633 9.58 25.29 -0.09
CA ILE A 633 10.17 24.99 -1.40
C ILE A 633 10.32 23.49 -1.56
N VAL A 634 9.67 22.93 -2.58
CA VAL A 634 9.79 21.52 -2.96
C VAL A 634 10.49 21.39 -4.30
N ARG A 635 11.30 20.35 -4.42
CA ARG A 635 11.94 19.92 -5.67
C ARG A 635 11.62 18.47 -5.90
N GLY A 636 11.17 18.14 -7.10
CA GLY A 636 10.90 16.78 -7.55
C GLY A 636 11.32 16.57 -9.00
N LYS A 637 11.10 15.36 -9.50
CA LYS A 637 11.45 14.99 -10.88
C LYS A 637 10.50 13.94 -11.45
N HIS A 638 10.22 14.01 -12.74
CA HIS A 638 9.53 12.95 -13.46
C HIS A 638 10.49 12.35 -14.48
N ILE A 639 10.43 11.03 -14.68
CA ILE A 639 10.94 10.41 -15.90
C ILE A 639 9.75 10.17 -16.82
N ILE A 640 9.86 10.55 -18.10
CA ILE A 640 8.82 10.28 -19.09
C ILE A 640 9.32 9.28 -20.14
N ARG A 641 8.44 8.38 -20.58
CA ARG A 641 8.72 7.38 -21.61
C ARG A 641 7.64 7.39 -22.68
N LEU A 642 8.08 7.42 -23.93
CA LEU A 642 7.27 7.24 -25.12
C LEU A 642 7.86 6.07 -25.91
N ALA A 643 7.09 5.00 -26.08
CA ALA A 643 7.55 3.78 -26.76
C ALA A 643 6.36 3.02 -27.38
N GLU A 644 6.68 1.98 -28.16
CA GLU A 644 5.71 0.95 -28.49
C GLU A 644 5.26 0.24 -27.21
N TRP A 645 3.99 -0.14 -27.19
CA TRP A 645 3.31 -0.71 -26.04
C TRP A 645 3.98 -1.98 -25.51
N SER A 646 4.33 -2.91 -26.40
CA SER A 646 5.05 -4.16 -26.06
C SER A 646 6.38 -3.90 -25.34
N HIS A 647 7.10 -2.85 -25.75
CA HIS A 647 8.34 -2.45 -25.10
C HIS A 647 8.07 -1.78 -23.75
N LEU A 648 7.12 -0.84 -23.69
CA LEU A 648 6.75 -0.13 -22.47
C LEU A 648 6.23 -1.10 -21.39
N CYS A 649 5.37 -2.06 -21.73
CA CYS A 649 4.91 -3.12 -20.83
C CYS A 649 6.04 -3.97 -20.23
N THR A 650 7.15 -4.12 -20.96
CA THR A 650 8.32 -4.87 -20.49
C THR A 650 9.15 -4.04 -19.50
N GLU A 651 9.35 -2.74 -19.76
CA GLU A 651 10.16 -1.86 -18.88
C GLU A 651 9.37 -1.15 -17.76
N ASP A 652 8.04 -1.01 -17.88
CA ASP A 652 7.15 -0.22 -16.99
C ASP A 652 7.45 -0.46 -15.52
N ARG A 653 7.49 -1.74 -15.15
CA ARG A 653 7.74 -2.14 -13.76
C ARG A 653 9.12 -1.66 -13.31
N LEU A 654 10.20 -1.96 -14.02
CA LEU A 654 11.53 -1.53 -13.62
C LEU A 654 11.74 0.00 -13.67
N MET A 655 11.05 0.70 -14.58
CA MET A 655 11.15 2.15 -14.72
C MET A 655 10.45 2.86 -13.57
N ALA A 656 9.19 2.50 -13.32
CA ALA A 656 8.44 2.91 -12.14
C ALA A 656 9.22 2.58 -10.87
N GLU A 657 9.81 1.38 -10.83
CA GLU A 657 10.65 0.97 -9.73
C GLU A 657 11.82 1.96 -9.55
N TYR A 658 12.75 2.02 -10.52
CA TYR A 658 14.01 2.76 -10.44
C TYR A 658 13.88 4.25 -10.08
N VAL A 659 12.84 4.92 -10.57
CA VAL A 659 12.60 6.35 -10.28
C VAL A 659 12.34 6.60 -8.80
N THR A 660 11.81 5.60 -8.08
CA THR A 660 11.13 5.84 -6.82
C THR A 660 11.78 5.30 -5.56
N ARG A 661 12.58 4.25 -5.64
CA ARG A 661 13.67 4.04 -4.68
C ARG A 661 14.97 3.96 -5.50
N PRO A 662 15.56 5.11 -5.85
CA PRO A 662 16.80 5.13 -6.60
C PRO A 662 17.96 4.55 -5.77
N PRO A 663 19.07 4.13 -6.41
CA PRO A 663 20.29 3.74 -5.72
C PRO A 663 20.74 4.74 -4.65
N LEU A 664 20.93 4.25 -3.43
CA LEU A 664 21.50 5.03 -2.32
C LEU A 664 22.96 5.35 -2.61
N ALA A 665 23.26 6.62 -2.87
CA ALA A 665 24.62 7.12 -2.99
C ALA A 665 25.21 7.35 -1.58
N LEU A 666 26.30 6.65 -1.27
CA LEU A 666 27.04 6.80 -0.02
C LEU A 666 28.39 7.46 -0.31
N PHE A 667 28.74 8.49 0.47
CA PHE A 667 29.99 9.24 0.33
C PHE A 667 30.81 9.11 1.61
N ALA A 668 32.10 8.81 1.48
CA ALA A 668 33.06 8.78 2.58
C ALA A 668 34.27 9.66 2.23
N PRO A 669 34.67 10.62 3.08
CA PRO A 669 35.85 11.44 2.84
C PRO A 669 37.13 10.59 2.95
N THR A 670 38.09 10.85 2.07
CA THR A 670 39.39 10.17 2.07
C THR A 670 40.50 11.15 2.49
N THR A 671 41.36 10.75 3.41
CA THR A 671 42.43 11.59 3.98
C THR A 671 43.79 11.38 3.32
N GLY A 672 43.85 10.61 2.24
CA GLY A 672 45.04 10.26 1.50
C GLY A 672 44.72 9.44 0.24
N PRO A 673 45.72 9.06 -0.56
CA PRO A 673 45.52 8.27 -1.77
C PRO A 673 44.85 6.93 -1.43
N VAL A 674 43.73 6.63 -2.09
CA VAL A 674 42.96 5.41 -1.85
C VAL A 674 43.72 4.20 -2.39
N GLN A 675 44.13 3.32 -1.48
CA GLN A 675 44.50 1.96 -1.87
C GLN A 675 43.23 1.17 -2.17
N TRP A 676 43.07 0.73 -3.42
CA TRP A 676 41.99 -0.13 -3.86
C TRP A 676 42.12 -1.54 -3.24
N ASP A 677 41.65 -1.70 -2.01
CA ASP A 677 41.62 -2.99 -1.31
C ASP A 677 40.37 -3.81 -1.65
N TRP A 678 40.26 -4.99 -1.02
CA TRP A 678 39.14 -5.91 -1.24
C TRP A 678 37.79 -5.38 -0.74
N LYS A 679 37.76 -4.40 0.16
CA LYS A 679 36.54 -3.82 0.74
C LYS A 679 35.87 -2.82 -0.21
N MET A 680 36.60 -2.31 -1.19
CA MET A 680 36.06 -1.45 -2.25
C MET A 680 35.63 -2.21 -3.51
N ARG A 681 35.70 -3.54 -3.52
CA ARG A 681 35.19 -4.35 -4.63
C ARG A 681 33.66 -4.30 -4.70
N PRO A 682 33.05 -4.40 -5.90
CA PRO A 682 31.61 -4.57 -6.02
C PRO A 682 31.17 -5.81 -5.25
N TRP A 683 30.12 -5.69 -4.46
CA TRP A 683 29.53 -6.79 -3.69
C TRP A 683 28.09 -7.04 -4.15
N MET A 684 27.68 -8.30 -4.17
CA MET A 684 26.33 -8.74 -4.50
C MET A 684 25.92 -9.82 -3.51
N GLY A 685 24.81 -9.61 -2.81
CA GLY A 685 24.26 -10.60 -1.90
C GLY A 685 23.56 -11.76 -2.61
N LEU A 686 23.20 -11.61 -3.89
CA LEU A 686 22.74 -12.71 -4.74
C LEU A 686 23.89 -13.26 -5.60
N THR A 687 23.89 -14.57 -5.82
CA THR A 687 24.83 -15.25 -6.74
C THR A 687 24.44 -15.08 -8.22
N ARG A 688 23.16 -14.78 -8.48
CA ARG A 688 22.59 -14.53 -9.81
C ARG A 688 21.52 -13.46 -9.74
N SER A 689 21.27 -12.78 -10.86
CA SER A 689 20.09 -11.91 -11.00
C SER A 689 18.81 -12.74 -10.96
N LEU A 690 17.75 -12.17 -10.39
CA LEU A 690 16.40 -12.71 -10.52
C LEU A 690 15.85 -12.48 -11.94
N PRO A 691 14.88 -13.28 -12.40
CA PRO A 691 14.12 -12.98 -13.62
C PRO A 691 13.50 -11.58 -13.57
N HIS A 692 13.39 -10.93 -14.72
CA HIS A 692 12.84 -9.57 -14.84
C HIS A 692 11.40 -9.42 -14.30
N ALA A 693 10.65 -10.53 -14.26
CA ALA A 693 9.29 -10.60 -13.72
C ALA A 693 9.23 -10.84 -12.20
N VAL A 694 10.35 -11.16 -11.52
CA VAL A 694 10.38 -11.53 -10.10
C VAL A 694 11.11 -10.48 -9.28
N HIS A 695 10.36 -9.76 -8.43
CA HIS A 695 10.91 -8.77 -7.50
C HIS A 695 11.09 -9.38 -6.10
N LEU A 696 12.31 -9.39 -5.56
CA LEU A 696 12.58 -9.61 -4.13
C LEU A 696 12.16 -8.36 -3.34
N VAL A 697 10.93 -8.37 -2.82
CA VAL A 697 10.29 -7.26 -2.12
C VAL A 697 10.91 -7.01 -0.74
N SER A 698 11.30 -8.08 -0.04
CA SER A 698 11.82 -8.01 1.32
C SER A 698 12.76 -9.19 1.58
N LEU A 699 13.88 -8.92 2.27
CA LEU A 699 14.82 -9.91 2.80
C LEU A 699 15.22 -9.46 4.20
N MET A 700 14.90 -10.25 5.22
CA MET A 700 15.26 -9.93 6.61
C MET A 700 15.63 -11.18 7.42
N ARG A 701 16.41 -10.99 8.50
CA ARG A 701 16.64 -12.04 9.50
C ARG A 701 15.31 -12.39 10.19
N TRP A 702 15.02 -13.68 10.31
CA TRP A 702 13.82 -14.19 10.95
C TRP A 702 14.15 -15.28 11.99
N PRO A 703 13.43 -15.32 13.13
CA PRO A 703 12.55 -14.28 13.65
C PRO A 703 13.33 -13.02 14.03
N GLN A 704 12.64 -11.88 14.09
CA GLN A 704 13.28 -10.59 14.41
C GLN A 704 13.90 -10.59 15.83
N SER A 705 15.08 -10.00 15.95
CA SER A 705 15.75 -9.76 17.23
C SER A 705 15.04 -8.63 17.97
N TYR A 706 14.67 -8.86 19.23
CA TYR A 706 14.03 -7.85 20.08
C TYR A 706 14.93 -7.53 21.29
N ASN A 707 15.07 -6.25 21.62
CA ASN A 707 15.98 -5.74 22.65
C ASN A 707 17.43 -6.27 22.54
N GLY A 708 17.92 -6.45 21.30
CA GLY A 708 19.29 -6.90 21.01
C GLY A 708 19.58 -8.38 21.35
N LYS A 709 18.60 -9.16 21.82
CA LYS A 709 18.79 -10.59 22.12
C LYS A 709 18.61 -11.42 20.84
N PRO A 710 19.67 -12.10 20.34
CA PRO A 710 19.54 -12.97 19.17
C PRO A 710 18.63 -14.15 19.51
N GLN A 711 17.57 -14.33 18.72
CA GLN A 711 16.79 -15.57 18.77
C GLN A 711 17.61 -16.73 18.19
N SER A 712 17.43 -17.93 18.74
CA SER A 712 18.30 -19.11 18.52
C SER A 712 18.20 -19.74 17.14
N SER A 713 17.27 -19.29 16.28
CA SER A 713 17.12 -19.76 14.91
C SER A 713 17.82 -18.83 13.90
N ASN A 714 18.49 -19.46 12.92
CA ASN A 714 19.04 -18.81 11.75
C ASN A 714 18.05 -18.95 10.59
N GLY A 715 17.02 -18.10 10.58
CA GLY A 715 16.06 -17.99 9.49
C GLY A 715 16.23 -16.70 8.69
N LEU A 716 15.74 -16.70 7.46
CA LEU A 716 15.50 -15.50 6.65
C LEU A 716 14.03 -15.48 6.24
N LEU A 717 13.34 -14.35 6.40
CA LEU A 717 12.04 -14.14 5.78
C LEU A 717 12.28 -13.44 4.43
N VAL A 718 11.81 -14.06 3.35
CA VAL A 718 11.90 -13.53 1.98
C VAL A 718 10.51 -13.38 1.37
N LEU A 719 10.28 -12.26 0.69
CA LEU A 719 9.06 -12.01 -0.06
C LEU A 719 9.39 -11.80 -1.54
N PHE A 720 8.71 -12.53 -2.41
CA PHE A 720 8.79 -12.38 -3.86
C PHE A 720 7.44 -11.96 -4.42
N ASP A 721 7.42 -10.94 -5.29
CA ASP A 721 6.26 -10.59 -6.14
C ASP A 721 6.57 -11.03 -7.58
N TYR A 722 5.74 -11.89 -8.14
CA TYR A 722 5.90 -12.40 -9.51
C TYR A 722 4.88 -11.71 -10.43
N HIS A 723 5.37 -10.83 -11.29
CA HIS A 723 4.58 -9.95 -12.15
C HIS A 723 4.22 -10.61 -13.49
N VAL A 724 3.03 -10.31 -14.00
CA VAL A 724 2.56 -10.81 -15.30
C VAL A 724 2.75 -9.74 -16.39
N THR A 725 3.81 -9.90 -17.17
CA THR A 725 4.09 -9.15 -18.41
C THR A 725 4.07 -10.14 -19.58
N ASP A 726 3.52 -9.74 -20.73
CA ASP A 726 2.76 -10.60 -21.65
C ASP A 726 3.20 -12.05 -21.97
N GLU A 727 2.15 -12.85 -22.17
CA GLU A 727 2.09 -14.26 -22.59
C GLU A 727 2.86 -15.30 -21.75
N HIS A 728 4.15 -15.11 -21.50
CA HIS A 728 5.00 -16.13 -20.85
C HIS A 728 4.90 -16.11 -19.33
N ALA A 729 4.66 -14.95 -18.71
CA ALA A 729 4.54 -14.81 -17.26
C ALA A 729 3.16 -15.26 -16.69
N ARG A 730 2.41 -16.05 -17.47
CA ARG A 730 1.05 -16.53 -17.11
C ARG A 730 1.07 -17.93 -16.47
N GLU A 731 2.22 -18.61 -16.46
CA GLU A 731 2.46 -19.89 -15.80
C GLU A 731 3.32 -19.75 -14.53
N PRO A 732 3.19 -20.66 -13.55
CA PRO A 732 4.04 -20.67 -12.35
C PRO A 732 5.54 -20.75 -12.66
N TYR A 733 6.35 -20.00 -11.93
CA TYR A 733 7.80 -19.94 -12.11
C TYR A 733 8.53 -20.69 -10.99
N GLU A 734 9.34 -21.69 -11.35
CA GLU A 734 10.18 -22.43 -10.39
C GLU A 734 11.52 -21.71 -10.17
N LEU A 735 11.64 -21.03 -9.02
CA LEU A 735 12.86 -20.35 -8.58
C LEU A 735 13.68 -21.30 -7.68
N SER A 736 14.83 -21.76 -8.16
CA SER A 736 15.83 -22.40 -7.28
C SER A 736 16.43 -21.37 -6.32
N ILE A 737 16.53 -21.73 -5.03
CA ILE A 737 17.03 -20.84 -3.97
C ILE A 737 18.20 -21.37 -3.15
N SER A 738 18.57 -22.66 -3.24
CA SER A 738 19.62 -23.29 -2.40
C SER A 738 20.94 -22.51 -2.36
N ASP A 739 21.34 -21.98 -3.51
CA ASP A 739 22.59 -21.26 -3.75
C ASP A 739 22.36 -19.77 -4.10
N LEU A 740 21.13 -19.24 -3.97
CA LEU A 740 20.77 -17.91 -4.47
C LEU A 740 21.48 -16.78 -3.72
N PHE A 741 21.87 -17.00 -2.46
CA PHE A 741 22.48 -16.00 -1.59
C PHE A 741 23.97 -16.26 -1.36
N GLN A 742 24.82 -15.24 -1.53
CA GLN A 742 26.28 -15.41 -1.64
C GLN A 742 26.97 -15.92 -0.36
N GLN A 743 26.32 -15.85 0.81
CA GLN A 743 26.93 -16.16 2.11
C GLN A 743 26.20 -17.26 2.90
N VAL A 744 25.08 -17.77 2.38
CA VAL A 744 24.25 -18.76 3.07
C VAL A 744 23.68 -19.76 2.07
N CYS A 745 23.64 -21.03 2.43
CA CYS A 745 22.98 -22.06 1.62
C CYS A 745 21.65 -22.41 2.24
N VAL A 746 20.58 -22.34 1.44
CA VAL A 746 19.21 -22.63 1.90
C VAL A 746 19.00 -24.14 1.90
N THR A 747 18.73 -24.69 3.09
CA THR A 747 18.52 -26.13 3.30
C THR A 747 17.04 -26.51 3.37
N ASP A 748 16.17 -25.51 3.58
CA ASP A 748 14.72 -25.69 3.69
C ASP A 748 13.98 -24.37 3.48
N ALA A 749 12.71 -24.45 3.10
CA ALA A 749 11.82 -23.29 3.04
C ALA A 749 10.39 -23.68 3.45
N GLU A 750 9.70 -22.77 4.13
CA GLU A 750 8.30 -22.94 4.54
C GLU A 750 7.50 -21.72 4.12
N GLU A 751 6.37 -21.92 3.43
CA GLU A 751 5.50 -20.83 2.98
C GLU A 751 4.62 -20.31 4.14
N VAL A 752 4.64 -19.00 4.33
CA VAL A 752 4.02 -18.29 5.45
C VAL A 752 3.10 -17.16 4.97
N THR A 753 2.31 -16.59 5.88
CA THR A 753 1.61 -15.32 5.64
C THR A 753 2.61 -14.21 5.29
N LEU A 754 2.15 -13.16 4.59
CA LEU A 754 3.01 -12.03 4.18
C LEU A 754 3.74 -11.38 5.36
N THR A 755 3.15 -11.40 6.54
CA THR A 755 3.72 -10.86 7.78
C THR A 755 4.59 -11.88 8.56
N GLY A 756 4.62 -13.15 8.15
CA GLY A 756 5.60 -14.17 8.54
C GLY A 756 5.26 -15.00 9.79
N GLU A 757 4.16 -14.70 10.47
CA GLU A 757 3.79 -15.26 11.79
C GLU A 757 3.00 -16.58 11.76
N GLN A 758 2.47 -16.98 10.60
CA GLN A 758 1.67 -18.19 10.43
C GLN A 758 2.07 -18.94 9.17
N PHE A 759 2.09 -20.28 9.22
CA PHE A 759 2.17 -21.11 8.02
C PHE A 759 0.90 -20.96 7.19
N ILE A 760 1.05 -20.87 5.87
CA ILE A 760 -0.10 -20.63 4.96
C ILE A 760 -1.14 -21.75 5.07
N ALA A 761 -0.71 -22.99 5.30
CA ALA A 761 -1.58 -24.16 5.47
C ALA A 761 -2.46 -24.04 6.72
N ASP A 762 -1.88 -23.62 7.86
CA ASP A 762 -2.60 -23.45 9.12
C ASP A 762 -3.57 -22.27 9.06
N MET A 763 -3.17 -21.19 8.38
CA MET A 763 -4.04 -20.04 8.12
C MET A 763 -5.25 -20.45 7.27
N LEU A 764 -5.04 -21.08 6.12
CA LEU A 764 -6.11 -21.49 5.19
C LEU A 764 -7.09 -22.49 5.83
N ASN A 765 -6.61 -23.39 6.69
CA ASN A 765 -7.46 -24.32 7.43
C ASN A 765 -8.34 -23.63 8.49
N LYS A 766 -7.93 -22.46 8.99
CA LYS A 766 -8.65 -21.69 10.02
C LYS A 766 -9.53 -20.58 9.44
N ARG A 767 -9.31 -20.17 8.18
CA ARG A 767 -10.01 -19.04 7.53
C ARG A 767 -11.51 -19.33 7.35
N LEU A 768 -12.35 -18.32 7.54
CA LEU A 768 -13.77 -18.36 7.19
C LEU A 768 -13.96 -18.49 5.69
N LYS A 769 -14.94 -19.32 5.29
CA LYS A 769 -15.32 -19.55 3.89
C LYS A 769 -16.66 -18.91 3.61
N TRP A 770 -16.75 -18.11 2.55
CA TRP A 770 -17.96 -17.36 2.18
C TRP A 770 -18.67 -17.98 0.96
N PRO A 771 -20.01 -17.99 0.91
CA PRO A 771 -20.75 -18.40 -0.28
C PRO A 771 -20.34 -17.61 -1.52
N GLY A 772 -19.93 -18.33 -2.57
CA GLY A 772 -19.46 -17.72 -3.82
C GLY A 772 -18.07 -17.09 -3.75
N GLU A 773 -17.31 -17.28 -2.67
CA GLU A 773 -15.91 -16.85 -2.64
C GLU A 773 -15.07 -17.53 -3.73
N THR A 774 -13.99 -16.87 -4.10
CA THR A 774 -13.01 -17.45 -5.03
C THR A 774 -11.66 -17.35 -4.35
N LEU A 775 -11.10 -18.50 -3.94
CA LEU A 775 -9.70 -18.59 -3.57
C LEU A 775 -8.85 -18.65 -4.84
N ALA A 776 -7.60 -18.22 -4.78
CA ALA A 776 -6.68 -18.49 -5.89
C ALA A 776 -6.56 -20.02 -6.05
N ARG A 777 -6.88 -20.53 -7.24
CA ARG A 777 -7.19 -21.95 -7.53
C ARG A 777 -6.12 -22.97 -7.09
N ASN A 778 -4.91 -22.53 -6.80
CA ASN A 778 -3.77 -23.40 -6.50
C ASN A 778 -3.69 -23.85 -5.03
N HIS A 779 -4.50 -23.26 -4.13
CA HIS A 779 -4.55 -23.63 -2.70
C HIS A 779 -5.53 -24.78 -2.35
N GLU A 780 -6.36 -25.26 -3.28
CA GLU A 780 -7.46 -26.21 -2.94
C GLU A 780 -7.02 -27.63 -2.57
N VAL A 781 -5.72 -27.98 -2.68
CA VAL A 781 -5.19 -29.26 -2.21
C VAL A 781 -3.85 -29.07 -1.50
N VAL A 782 -3.90 -28.74 -0.21
CA VAL A 782 -2.76 -28.86 0.72
C VAL A 782 -2.85 -30.20 1.42
N SER A 783 -2.00 -31.16 1.02
CA SER A 783 -1.83 -32.40 1.76
C SER A 783 -0.83 -32.21 2.91
N ARG A 784 -0.78 -33.15 3.87
CA ARG A 784 0.14 -33.08 5.02
C ARG A 784 1.64 -33.14 4.67
N ASN A 785 2.01 -33.39 3.41
CA ASN A 785 3.40 -33.59 2.97
C ASN A 785 3.97 -32.40 2.15
N GLY A 786 3.73 -31.17 2.62
CA GLY A 786 4.31 -29.95 2.05
C GLY A 786 3.34 -29.13 1.19
N THR A 787 3.54 -27.81 1.17
CA THR A 787 2.83 -26.90 0.25
C THR A 787 3.31 -27.16 -1.18
N LYS A 788 2.41 -27.07 -2.17
CA LYS A 788 2.77 -27.17 -3.60
C LYS A 788 3.82 -26.13 -4.04
N HIS A 789 4.03 -25.09 -3.23
CA HIS A 789 4.92 -23.97 -3.54
C HIS A 789 6.35 -24.12 -3.01
N VAL A 790 6.66 -25.15 -2.23
CA VAL A 790 8.05 -25.52 -1.91
C VAL A 790 8.28 -26.97 -2.34
N ARG A 791 9.26 -27.18 -3.23
CA ARG A 791 9.66 -28.50 -3.70
C ARG A 791 11.11 -28.75 -3.31
N LYS A 792 11.37 -29.94 -2.76
CA LYS A 792 12.73 -30.48 -2.64
C LYS A 792 12.95 -31.51 -3.74
N ILE A 793 13.98 -31.31 -4.54
CA ILE A 793 14.45 -32.25 -5.55
C ILE A 793 15.93 -32.47 -5.26
N ASP A 794 16.26 -33.71 -4.89
CA ASP A 794 17.54 -34.06 -4.28
C ASP A 794 17.86 -33.13 -3.09
N GLU A 795 18.94 -32.34 -3.16
CA GLU A 795 19.31 -31.34 -2.15
C GLU A 795 18.88 -29.90 -2.52
N SER A 796 18.25 -29.72 -3.69
CA SER A 796 17.81 -28.41 -4.18
C SER A 796 16.43 -28.03 -3.63
N VAL A 797 16.32 -26.81 -3.11
CA VAL A 797 15.08 -26.17 -2.68
C VAL A 797 14.59 -25.26 -3.79
N LEU A 798 13.40 -25.55 -4.31
CA LEU A 798 12.70 -24.78 -5.34
C LEU A 798 11.45 -24.12 -4.74
N LEU A 799 11.25 -22.83 -5.04
CA LEU A 799 10.01 -22.10 -4.76
C LEU A 799 9.18 -22.02 -6.04
N VAL A 800 7.90 -22.39 -5.99
CA VAL A 800 6.98 -22.27 -7.15
C VAL A 800 6.16 -20.99 -7.01
N LEU A 801 6.63 -19.92 -7.66
CA LEU A 801 6.04 -18.60 -7.62
C LEU A 801 4.82 -18.52 -8.55
N GLN A 802 3.72 -17.91 -8.05
CA GLN A 802 2.43 -17.87 -8.72
C GLN A 802 2.19 -16.55 -9.46
N PRO A 803 1.70 -16.57 -10.72
CA PRO A 803 1.48 -15.37 -11.52
C PRO A 803 0.63 -14.31 -10.81
N GLY A 804 1.19 -13.12 -10.65
CA GLY A 804 0.54 -11.96 -10.05
C GLY A 804 0.45 -12.00 -8.52
N GLN A 805 1.10 -12.94 -7.83
CA GLN A 805 1.05 -13.07 -6.36
C GLN A 805 2.32 -12.55 -5.68
N ILE A 806 2.16 -12.06 -4.44
CA ILE A 806 3.25 -11.92 -3.48
C ILE A 806 3.23 -13.17 -2.61
N GLN A 807 4.37 -13.85 -2.49
CA GLN A 807 4.52 -15.01 -1.61
C GLN A 807 5.67 -14.81 -0.64
N ALA A 808 5.48 -15.26 0.59
CA ALA A 808 6.42 -15.13 1.70
C ALA A 808 6.91 -16.50 2.15
N PHE A 809 8.22 -16.62 2.37
CA PHE A 809 8.86 -17.87 2.79
C PHE A 809 9.84 -17.63 3.93
N VAL A 810 9.79 -18.49 4.95
CA VAL A 810 10.86 -18.60 5.95
C VAL A 810 11.87 -19.62 5.44
N LEU A 811 13.08 -19.17 5.15
CA LEU A 811 14.20 -19.98 4.71
C LEU A 811 15.04 -20.42 5.91
N LYS A 812 15.33 -21.72 6.01
CA LYS A 812 16.34 -22.25 6.94
C LYS A 812 17.66 -22.34 6.19
N TYR A 813 18.74 -21.86 6.80
CA TYR A 813 20.04 -21.80 6.12
C TYR A 813 21.21 -22.20 7.02
N ILE A 814 22.31 -22.56 6.38
CA ILE A 814 23.63 -22.70 6.99
C ILE A 814 24.61 -21.67 6.41
N PRO A 815 25.66 -21.24 7.15
CA PRO A 815 26.72 -20.39 6.61
C PRO A 815 27.45 -21.07 5.45
N HIS A 816 27.84 -20.32 4.42
CA HIS A 816 28.48 -20.85 3.20
C HIS A 816 29.72 -21.72 3.49
N THR A 817 30.45 -21.46 4.57
CA THR A 817 31.63 -22.25 5.00
C THR A 817 31.31 -23.72 5.25
N ASN A 818 30.05 -24.06 5.55
CA ASN A 818 29.61 -25.39 5.95
C ASN A 818 28.88 -26.14 4.81
N CYS A 819 28.76 -25.54 3.62
CA CYS A 819 28.03 -26.15 2.51
C CYS A 819 28.86 -27.15 1.71
N CYS A 820 30.20 -27.12 1.81
CA CYS A 820 31.09 -28.10 1.18
C CYS A 820 31.28 -29.38 2.04
N SER A 821 30.46 -29.55 3.08
CA SER A 821 30.45 -30.69 4.00
C SER A 821 29.10 -31.41 4.05
N ILE A 822 28.20 -31.03 3.13
CA ILE A 822 27.03 -31.79 2.69
C ILE A 822 27.41 -32.29 1.29
#